data_AF-A0A6G0WHD3-F1
#
_entry.id   AF-A0A6G0WHD3-F1
#
_cell.length_a   1.000
_cell.length_b   1.000
_cell.length_c   1.000
_cell.angle_alpha   90.00
_cell.angle_beta   90.00
_cell.angle_gamma   90.00
#
_symmetry.space_group_name_H-M   'P 1'
#
loop_
_entity.id
_entity.type
_entity.pdbx_description
1 polymer ?
#
loop_
_entity_poly.entity_id
_entity_poly.type
_entity_poly.pdbx_seq_one_letter_code
_entity_poly.pdbx_strand_id
1 'polypeptide(L)'
;MRVFVGNLSSVLGMEMAKQISQTCQVVGAVETLKQTQVVKKRLAEFKPPERQDDDKPVETPVVVYSDKHNVHTLLKRSDVAIYSILDDPDGVVDALQAFEDGGAGESGGEKLFVAISSVLTWAKTPNPTPLPKEWRGHKEEMFKQRKPARKYAEYKAIETQVLSARREGLKTLVVAAGLIYGGAQSHFHAILRDAWMYPNKDLIVPSVGGLKGANVLPMISVYDLAKIAANVALASPASSGTNYMLAVDQSQSTLRDVCLAISQALGNGNLRDVEAAEADELAVKDKSLTPLQLDLRFDLTGAALETIEIDWHFQQGMVANMAVLTQDYLQSMDLRPLRVVVLGPPRVGKTYLASSLAKTYYLPHLTAASMADEFLATPKLDDALVEVRDQVKACRLNLNELSDAVLTQLVRWKLASPVCRNQGYVLDGLPITIDQAKAFFFVEPKVAAPTEGQDGEGKADDNTEEKEGDENNAAAKKASAPPNLFVPNRVIVLNATKALLEARAQQLSQEEADKTGNNAVEFARRYDLFRKNDGLVNHFEKENDLEVLELELEGEEMYASKKDYLDPIAKYMEQGGKPFNFHPTKEELLEQQKELEKQLAEEAKAEEKRQADALEKEAAEKQKRVLSEKSRLEVIQREEMDILEARSKPLRAYLMETVIPALTEGMLEVVKVQPEDPIDYLADFLFKKGQDLVG
;
A
#
# COMPACT_ATOMS: atom_id res chain seq x y z
N MET A 1 -10.74 41.63 15.42
CA MET A 1 -11.32 41.01 14.22
C MET A 1 -11.28 39.50 14.35
N ARG A 2 -12.44 38.86 14.24
CA ARG A 2 -12.61 37.40 14.31
C ARG A 2 -12.99 36.85 12.94
N VAL A 3 -12.27 35.83 12.49
CA VAL A 3 -12.48 35.16 11.20
C VAL A 3 -12.96 33.74 11.43
N PHE A 4 -14.13 33.42 10.89
CA PHE A 4 -14.69 32.08 10.88
C PHE A 4 -14.24 31.33 9.63
N VAL A 5 -13.66 30.14 9.79
CA VAL A 5 -13.32 29.21 8.70
C VAL A 5 -14.27 28.02 8.74
N GLY A 6 -14.96 27.78 7.62
CA GLY A 6 -15.89 26.68 7.41
C GLY A 6 -15.33 25.34 7.88
N ASN A 7 -14.32 24.84 7.17
CA ASN A 7 -13.74 23.52 7.40
C ASN A 7 -12.28 23.62 7.84
N LEU A 8 -12.01 23.64 9.14
CA LEU A 8 -10.64 23.57 9.68
C LEU A 8 -10.03 22.15 9.61
N SER A 9 -10.78 21.13 9.19
CA SER A 9 -10.23 19.79 8.96
C SER A 9 -9.55 19.66 7.59
N SER A 10 -9.88 20.51 6.62
CA SER A 10 -9.31 20.46 5.28
C SER A 10 -7.92 21.11 5.21
N VAL A 11 -7.12 20.71 4.21
CA VAL A 11 -5.79 21.30 3.97
C VAL A 11 -5.91 22.80 3.70
N LEU A 12 -6.90 23.18 2.87
CA LEU A 12 -7.19 24.57 2.56
C LEU A 12 -7.56 25.37 3.82
N GLY A 13 -8.44 24.84 4.67
CA GLY A 13 -8.84 25.49 5.91
C GLY A 13 -7.70 25.68 6.90
N MET A 14 -6.87 24.66 7.07
CA MET A 14 -5.69 24.74 7.95
C MET A 14 -4.65 25.75 7.45
N GLU A 15 -4.38 25.80 6.15
CA GLU A 15 -3.43 26.77 5.59
C GLU A 15 -4.00 28.19 5.66
N MET A 16 -5.29 28.40 5.39
CA MET A 16 -5.95 29.69 5.60
C MET A 16 -5.83 30.13 7.06
N ALA A 17 -6.11 29.23 8.00
CA ALA A 17 -6.01 29.52 9.42
C ALA A 17 -4.58 29.91 9.83
N LYS A 18 -3.56 29.22 9.30
CA LYS A 18 -2.15 29.55 9.53
C LYS A 18 -1.82 30.98 9.09
N GLN A 19 -2.25 31.39 7.89
CA GLN A 19 -2.00 32.75 7.40
C GLN A 19 -2.79 33.81 8.20
N ILE A 20 -4.06 33.56 8.51
CA ILE A 20 -4.93 34.51 9.22
C ILE A 20 -4.54 34.65 10.70
N SER A 21 -4.11 33.57 11.35
CA SER A 21 -3.78 33.55 12.78
C SER A 21 -2.63 34.47 13.20
N GLN A 22 -1.82 34.92 12.24
CA GLN A 22 -0.76 35.90 12.47
C GLN A 22 -1.33 37.29 12.81
N THR A 23 -2.50 37.64 12.28
CA THR A 23 -3.08 38.99 12.36
C THR A 23 -4.45 39.04 13.01
N CYS A 24 -5.22 37.95 13.02
CA CYS A 24 -6.60 37.89 13.49
C CYS A 24 -6.90 36.64 14.33
N GLN A 25 -8.00 36.67 15.09
CA GLN A 25 -8.46 35.52 15.85
C GLN A 25 -9.25 34.57 14.93
N VAL A 26 -8.78 33.32 14.79
CA VAL A 26 -9.42 32.30 13.97
C VAL A 26 -10.33 31.40 14.81
N VAL A 27 -11.57 31.24 14.35
CA VAL A 27 -12.53 30.24 14.85
C VAL A 27 -13.07 29.41 13.68
N GLY A 28 -13.63 28.23 13.93
CA GLY A 28 -14.18 27.45 12.83
C GLY A 28 -14.77 26.10 13.23
N ALA A 29 -15.20 25.34 12.23
CA ALA A 29 -15.76 24.02 12.42
C ALA A 29 -14.81 22.91 11.93
N VAL A 30 -14.95 21.71 12.50
CA VAL A 30 -14.26 20.48 12.11
C VAL A 30 -15.24 19.36 11.85
N GLU A 31 -14.89 18.42 10.97
CA GLU A 31 -15.74 17.30 10.58
C GLU A 31 -16.03 16.34 11.73
N THR A 32 -15.01 16.05 12.56
CA THR A 32 -15.12 15.05 13.62
C THR A 32 -14.62 15.55 14.97
N LEU A 33 -15.23 15.04 16.05
CA LEU A 33 -14.82 15.29 17.43
C LEU A 33 -13.34 14.96 17.69
N LYS A 34 -12.80 13.92 17.03
CA LYS A 34 -11.39 13.51 17.19
C LYS A 34 -10.42 14.57 16.69
N GLN A 35 -10.79 15.30 15.63
CA GLN A 35 -9.97 16.35 15.04
C GLN A 35 -9.96 17.63 15.89
N THR A 36 -10.98 17.86 16.72
CA THR A 36 -11.12 19.09 17.51
C THR A 36 -9.90 19.38 18.37
N GLN A 37 -9.33 18.38 19.06
CA GLN A 37 -8.15 18.59 19.91
C GLN A 37 -6.88 18.86 19.09
N VAL A 38 -6.71 18.14 17.98
CA VAL A 38 -5.55 18.30 17.08
C VAL A 38 -5.55 19.69 16.44
N VAL A 39 -6.69 20.13 15.93
CA VAL A 39 -6.86 21.45 15.31
C VAL A 39 -6.68 22.56 16.35
N LYS A 40 -7.24 22.43 17.55
CA LYS A 40 -7.02 23.39 18.65
C LYS A 40 -5.52 23.55 18.97
N LYS A 41 -4.79 22.44 19.02
CA LYS A 41 -3.33 22.46 19.26
C LYS A 41 -2.60 23.19 18.15
N ARG A 42 -2.88 22.87 16.88
CA ARG A 42 -2.26 23.54 15.72
C ARG A 42 -2.57 25.04 15.65
N LEU A 43 -3.81 25.44 15.93
CA LEU A 43 -4.19 26.85 15.99
C LEU A 43 -3.42 27.60 17.08
N ALA A 44 -3.13 26.95 18.21
CA ALA A 44 -2.30 27.54 19.26
C ALA A 44 -0.83 27.67 18.83
N GLU A 45 -0.30 26.69 18.09
CA GLU A 45 1.07 26.72 17.54
C GLU A 45 1.28 27.84 16.52
N PHE A 46 0.24 28.25 15.79
CA PHE A 46 0.35 29.33 14.82
C PHE A 46 0.29 30.74 15.43
N LYS A 47 -0.14 30.87 16.68
CA LYS A 47 -0.23 32.18 17.33
C LYS A 47 1.17 32.74 17.65
N PRO A 48 1.49 33.97 17.25
CA PRO A 48 2.75 34.60 17.61
C PRO A 48 2.85 34.79 19.14
N PRO A 49 4.07 34.67 19.72
CA PRO A 49 4.28 34.72 21.17
C PRO A 49 3.82 36.04 21.80
N GLU A 50 3.88 37.16 21.07
CA GLU A 50 3.48 38.49 21.53
C GLU A 50 1.96 38.65 21.79
N ARG A 51 1.10 37.75 21.27
CA ARG A 51 -0.37 37.81 21.41
C ARG A 51 -0.97 36.71 22.29
N GLN A 52 -0.15 35.89 22.95
CA GLN A 52 -0.68 34.82 23.81
C GLN A 52 -1.42 35.36 25.06
N ASP A 53 -1.10 36.58 25.51
CA ASP A 53 -1.61 37.16 26.76
C ASP A 53 -2.75 38.21 26.59
N ASP A 54 -2.93 38.80 25.41
CA ASP A 54 -3.82 39.98 25.20
C ASP A 54 -5.26 39.65 24.74
N ASP A 55 -5.52 38.43 24.27
CA ASP A 55 -6.80 38.05 23.67
C ASP A 55 -7.76 37.43 24.70
N LYS A 56 -8.99 37.96 24.85
CA LYS A 56 -10.02 37.26 25.64
C LYS A 56 -10.21 35.85 25.06
N PRO A 57 -10.03 34.79 25.85
CA PRO A 57 -10.13 33.43 25.35
C PRO A 57 -11.58 33.14 24.91
N VAL A 58 -11.74 32.69 23.67
CA VAL A 58 -12.99 32.07 23.23
C VAL A 58 -13.08 30.71 23.91
N GLU A 59 -14.15 30.45 24.69
CA GLU A 59 -14.32 29.17 25.41
C GLU A 59 -14.25 27.95 24.45
N THR A 60 -14.78 28.11 23.24
CA THR A 60 -14.86 27.04 22.22
C THR A 60 -14.53 27.58 20.82
N PRO A 61 -13.25 27.77 20.48
CA PRO A 61 -12.85 28.34 19.18
C PRO A 61 -13.04 27.36 18.01
N VAL A 62 -13.14 26.06 18.32
CA VAL A 62 -13.32 24.99 17.34
C VAL A 62 -14.52 24.16 17.77
N VAL A 63 -15.49 24.04 16.86
CA VAL A 63 -16.75 23.30 17.05
C VAL A 63 -16.89 22.20 16.01
N VAL A 64 -17.78 21.24 16.22
CA VAL A 64 -17.99 20.15 15.27
C VAL A 64 -19.15 20.53 14.34
N TYR A 65 -19.04 20.22 13.05
CA TYR A 65 -20.06 20.52 12.04
C TYR A 65 -21.47 20.01 12.41
N SER A 66 -21.56 18.88 13.09
CA SER A 66 -22.84 18.32 13.56
C SER A 66 -23.55 19.20 14.58
N ASP A 67 -22.82 20.08 15.27
CA ASP A 67 -23.35 20.99 16.29
C ASP A 67 -23.71 22.35 15.69
N LYS A 68 -24.84 22.36 14.97
CA LYS A 68 -25.34 23.57 14.28
C LYS A 68 -25.51 24.76 15.22
N HIS A 69 -25.91 24.53 16.46
CA HIS A 69 -26.15 25.61 17.43
C HIS A 69 -24.86 26.38 17.74
N ASN A 70 -23.78 25.66 18.01
CA ASN A 70 -22.49 26.27 18.30
C ASN A 70 -21.84 26.89 17.05
N VAL A 71 -22.00 26.26 15.88
CA VAL A 71 -21.57 26.85 14.59
C VAL A 71 -22.27 28.19 14.36
N HIS A 72 -23.60 28.25 14.46
CA HIS A 72 -24.38 29.48 14.29
C HIS A 72 -23.98 30.56 15.30
N THR A 73 -23.71 30.17 16.55
CA THR A 73 -23.26 31.10 17.59
C THR A 73 -21.92 31.74 17.25
N LEU A 74 -20.96 30.96 16.75
CA LEU A 74 -19.66 31.48 16.31
C LEU A 74 -19.78 32.37 15.07
N LEU A 75 -20.61 32.00 14.09
CA LEU A 75 -20.84 32.80 12.89
C LEU A 75 -21.38 34.19 13.23
N LYS A 76 -22.39 34.25 14.11
CA LYS A 76 -23.00 35.52 14.52
C LYS A 76 -21.99 36.49 15.13
N ARG A 77 -21.00 35.96 15.86
CA ARG A 77 -19.94 36.71 16.55
C ARG A 77 -18.67 36.94 15.73
N SER A 78 -18.65 36.55 14.46
CA SER A 78 -17.48 36.71 13.59
C SER A 78 -17.63 37.94 12.69
N ASP A 79 -16.53 38.63 12.41
CA ASP A 79 -16.51 39.78 11.51
C ASP A 79 -16.39 39.33 10.04
N VAL A 80 -15.64 38.24 9.81
CA VAL A 80 -15.48 37.61 8.48
C VAL A 80 -15.81 36.13 8.57
N ALA A 81 -16.49 35.59 7.55
CA ALA A 81 -16.73 34.17 7.42
C ALA A 81 -16.26 33.67 6.05
N ILE A 82 -15.46 32.61 6.01
CA ILE A 82 -14.95 31.97 4.81
C ILE A 82 -15.51 30.55 4.72
N TYR A 83 -16.25 30.25 3.67
CA TYR A 83 -16.87 28.93 3.43
C TYR A 83 -16.53 28.39 2.05
N SER A 84 -16.20 27.10 1.97
CA SER A 84 -15.95 26.40 0.72
C SER A 84 -17.21 25.66 0.26
N ILE A 85 -17.72 26.05 -0.91
CA ILE A 85 -18.82 25.33 -1.61
C ILE A 85 -18.36 23.93 -2.04
N LEU A 86 -17.05 23.75 -2.25
CA LEU A 86 -16.45 22.47 -2.62
C LEU A 86 -16.54 21.44 -1.49
N ASP A 87 -16.51 21.91 -0.23
CA ASP A 87 -16.47 21.05 0.94
C ASP A 87 -17.90 20.71 1.40
N ASP A 88 -18.77 21.72 1.50
CA ASP A 88 -20.15 21.58 2.00
C ASP A 88 -21.10 22.58 1.32
N PRO A 89 -21.70 22.23 0.16
CA PRO A 89 -22.57 23.13 -0.58
C PRO A 89 -23.85 23.49 0.19
N ASP A 90 -24.43 22.56 0.94
CA ASP A 90 -25.65 22.77 1.72
C ASP A 90 -25.38 23.68 2.92
N GLY A 91 -24.24 23.50 3.59
CA GLY A 91 -23.85 24.31 4.74
C GLY A 91 -23.56 25.77 4.41
N VAL A 92 -23.15 26.11 3.18
CA VAL A 92 -22.88 27.52 2.80
C VAL A 92 -24.12 28.38 2.92
N VAL A 93 -25.29 27.89 2.49
CA VAL A 93 -26.54 28.67 2.52
C VAL A 93 -27.03 28.86 3.95
N ASP A 94 -26.98 27.81 4.78
CA ASP A 94 -27.34 27.88 6.20
C ASP A 94 -26.38 28.81 6.97
N ALA A 95 -25.08 28.73 6.68
CA ALA A 95 -24.08 29.60 7.29
C ALA A 95 -24.26 31.07 6.88
N LEU A 96 -24.60 31.35 5.63
CA LEU A 96 -24.91 32.69 5.16
C LEU A 96 -26.09 33.30 5.92
N GLN A 97 -27.18 32.54 6.09
CA GLN A 97 -28.34 32.97 6.87
C GLN A 97 -27.98 33.22 8.34
N ALA A 98 -27.25 32.31 8.98
CA ALA A 98 -26.81 32.48 10.36
C ALA A 98 -25.87 33.69 10.54
N PHE A 99 -25.02 33.97 9.55
CA PHE A 99 -24.12 35.11 9.54
C PHE A 99 -24.87 36.45 9.38
N GLU A 100 -25.88 36.48 8.50
CA GLU A 100 -26.80 37.60 8.31
C GLU A 100 -27.57 37.98 9.59
N ASP A 101 -27.98 36.97 10.36
CA ASP A 101 -28.72 37.17 11.62
C ASP A 101 -27.85 37.76 12.75
N GLY A 102 -26.53 37.78 12.59
CA GLY A 102 -25.59 38.14 13.65
C GLY A 102 -25.42 39.63 13.94
N GLY A 103 -26.16 40.54 13.28
CA GLY A 103 -25.99 42.00 13.44
C GLY A 103 -24.57 42.51 13.09
N ALA A 104 -24.20 43.72 13.52
CA ALA A 104 -22.82 44.21 13.39
C ALA A 104 -21.86 43.36 14.25
N GLY A 105 -20.67 43.06 13.74
CA GLY A 105 -19.69 42.20 14.44
C GLY A 105 -19.23 42.80 15.78
N GLU A 106 -18.51 42.02 16.60
CA GLU A 106 -17.93 42.51 17.88
C GLU A 106 -17.10 43.79 17.69
N SER A 107 -16.52 43.98 16.49
CA SER A 107 -15.70 45.14 16.14
C SER A 107 -16.50 46.37 15.67
N GLY A 108 -17.83 46.27 15.52
CA GLY A 108 -18.71 47.36 15.06
C GLY A 108 -18.55 47.77 13.59
N GLY A 109 -17.76 47.02 12.80
CA GLY A 109 -17.51 47.26 11.38
C GLY A 109 -18.41 46.46 10.44
N GLU A 110 -18.25 46.67 9.13
CA GLU A 110 -18.90 45.87 8.09
C GLU A 110 -18.46 44.41 8.15
N LYS A 111 -19.41 43.48 8.02
CA LYS A 111 -19.16 42.04 7.94
C LYS A 111 -18.85 41.62 6.50
N LEU A 112 -17.92 40.68 6.34
CA LEU A 112 -17.56 40.10 5.04
C LEU A 112 -17.84 38.59 5.02
N PHE A 113 -18.61 38.14 4.02
CA PHE A 113 -18.81 36.72 3.75
C PHE A 113 -18.11 36.33 2.45
N VAL A 114 -17.16 35.40 2.54
CA VAL A 114 -16.38 34.89 1.40
C VAL A 114 -16.79 33.45 1.11
N ALA A 115 -17.32 33.21 -0.08
CA ALA A 115 -17.62 31.88 -0.57
C ALA A 115 -16.55 31.42 -1.58
N ILE A 116 -15.78 30.39 -1.23
CA ILE A 116 -14.85 29.73 -2.15
C ILE A 116 -15.66 28.77 -3.02
N SER A 117 -15.77 29.14 -4.30
CA SER A 117 -16.40 28.36 -5.36
C SER A 117 -15.33 27.78 -6.30
N SER A 118 -15.76 27.25 -7.45
CA SER A 118 -14.89 26.69 -8.46
C SER A 118 -15.23 27.16 -9.88
N VAL A 119 -14.19 27.29 -10.70
CA VAL A 119 -14.30 27.50 -12.16
C VAL A 119 -15.08 26.38 -12.86
N LEU A 120 -15.35 25.24 -12.21
CA LEU A 120 -16.24 24.19 -12.71
C LEU A 120 -17.67 24.71 -13.02
N THR A 121 -18.10 25.83 -12.43
CA THR A 121 -19.35 26.51 -12.82
C THR A 121 -19.34 27.11 -14.23
N TRP A 122 -18.17 27.13 -14.88
CA TRP A 122 -17.97 27.55 -16.27
C TRP A 122 -17.82 26.37 -17.24
N ALA A 123 -17.89 25.12 -16.78
CA ALA A 123 -17.49 23.92 -17.54
C ALA A 123 -18.12 23.72 -18.93
N LYS A 124 -19.29 24.32 -19.22
CA LYS A 124 -19.97 24.26 -20.52
C LYS A 124 -19.99 25.61 -21.25
N THR A 125 -19.20 26.58 -20.78
CA THR A 125 -19.04 27.88 -21.44
C THR A 125 -18.19 27.67 -22.69
N PRO A 126 -18.70 27.94 -23.89
CA PRO A 126 -17.97 27.67 -25.12
C PRO A 126 -16.80 28.65 -25.27
N ASN A 127 -15.65 28.12 -25.71
CA ASN A 127 -14.59 28.96 -26.24
C ASN A 127 -15.05 29.55 -27.59
N PRO A 128 -14.62 30.77 -27.96
CA PRO A 128 -14.98 31.38 -29.24
C PRO A 128 -14.51 30.51 -30.41
N THR A 129 -15.38 30.25 -31.39
CA THR A 129 -15.04 29.49 -32.60
C THR A 129 -15.42 30.30 -33.84
N PRO A 130 -14.45 30.72 -34.68
CA PRO A 130 -13.00 30.50 -34.57
C PRO A 130 -12.36 31.33 -33.44
N LEU A 131 -11.26 30.84 -32.87
CA LEU A 131 -10.48 31.54 -31.84
C LEU A 131 -9.87 32.83 -32.43
N PRO A 132 -10.26 34.03 -31.96
CA PRO A 132 -9.62 35.27 -32.37
C PRO A 132 -8.13 35.28 -31.95
N LYS A 133 -7.25 35.84 -32.78
CA LYS A 133 -5.79 35.91 -32.48
C LYS A 133 -5.47 36.64 -31.17
N GLU A 134 -6.32 37.59 -30.77
CA GLU A 134 -6.16 38.39 -29.55
C GLU A 134 -6.89 37.80 -28.34
N TRP A 135 -7.67 36.73 -28.51
CA TRP A 135 -8.42 36.14 -27.40
C TRP A 135 -7.47 35.39 -26.45
N ARG A 136 -7.34 35.91 -25.23
CA ARG A 136 -6.49 35.34 -24.18
C ARG A 136 -7.24 34.47 -23.18
N GLY A 137 -8.57 34.54 -23.15
CA GLY A 137 -9.40 33.76 -22.25
C GLY A 137 -10.71 34.47 -21.90
N HIS A 138 -11.53 33.80 -21.10
CA HIS A 138 -12.69 34.39 -20.44
C HIS A 138 -12.22 35.38 -19.36
N LYS A 139 -12.91 36.50 -19.22
CA LYS A 139 -12.65 37.52 -18.21
C LYS A 139 -13.62 37.39 -17.04
N GLU A 140 -13.21 37.86 -15.88
CA GLU A 140 -14.00 37.86 -14.63
C GLU A 140 -15.40 38.47 -14.81
N GLU A 141 -15.50 39.59 -15.53
CA GLU A 141 -16.75 40.31 -15.79
C GLU A 141 -17.82 39.47 -16.52
N MET A 142 -17.39 38.46 -17.30
CA MET A 142 -18.28 37.60 -18.07
C MET A 142 -18.97 36.54 -17.21
N PHE A 143 -18.76 36.53 -15.88
CA PHE A 143 -19.31 35.50 -15.01
C PHE A 143 -20.82 35.32 -15.19
N LYS A 144 -21.61 36.38 -15.39
CA LYS A 144 -23.06 36.26 -15.61
C LYS A 144 -23.44 35.41 -16.84
N GLN A 145 -22.58 35.38 -17.86
CA GLN A 145 -22.79 34.65 -19.11
C GLN A 145 -22.32 33.19 -19.05
N ARG A 146 -21.67 32.77 -17.94
CA ARG A 146 -21.14 31.41 -17.76
C ARG A 146 -22.22 30.33 -17.82
N LYS A 147 -21.86 29.18 -18.38
CA LYS A 147 -22.71 27.98 -18.46
C LYS A 147 -22.10 26.83 -17.64
N PRO A 148 -22.75 26.39 -16.55
CA PRO A 148 -22.28 25.24 -15.78
C PRO A 148 -22.70 23.93 -16.44
N ALA A 149 -21.94 22.86 -16.18
CA ALA A 149 -22.44 21.50 -16.39
C ALA A 149 -23.56 21.18 -15.39
N ARG A 150 -24.44 20.22 -15.71
CA ARG A 150 -25.57 19.82 -14.84
C ARG A 150 -25.13 19.51 -13.40
N LYS A 151 -23.98 18.87 -13.24
CA LYS A 151 -23.37 18.53 -11.94
C LYS A 151 -23.03 19.76 -11.08
N TYR A 152 -22.69 20.89 -11.71
CA TYR A 152 -22.25 22.12 -11.03
C TYR A 152 -23.30 23.24 -11.11
N ALA A 153 -24.53 22.91 -11.52
CA ALA A 153 -25.63 23.87 -11.58
C ALA A 153 -26.02 24.36 -10.18
N GLU A 154 -25.96 23.47 -9.19
CA GLU A 154 -26.17 23.78 -7.78
C GLU A 154 -25.14 24.77 -7.26
N TYR A 155 -23.85 24.58 -7.59
CA TYR A 155 -22.79 25.50 -7.17
C TYR A 155 -23.04 26.91 -7.71
N LYS A 156 -23.44 27.03 -8.98
CA LYS A 156 -23.84 28.32 -9.58
C LYS A 156 -25.06 28.93 -8.86
N ALA A 157 -26.01 28.12 -8.43
CA ALA A 157 -27.19 28.60 -7.69
C ALA A 157 -26.77 29.18 -6.33
N ILE A 158 -25.90 28.48 -5.58
CA ILE A 158 -25.34 28.95 -4.31
C ILE A 158 -24.53 30.23 -4.50
N GLU A 159 -23.65 30.28 -5.51
CA GLU A 159 -22.90 31.51 -5.87
C GLU A 159 -23.87 32.70 -6.08
N THR A 160 -24.98 32.47 -6.78
CA THR A 160 -25.98 33.51 -7.06
C THR A 160 -26.67 33.97 -5.78
N GLN A 161 -27.00 33.05 -4.86
CA GLN A 161 -27.58 33.40 -3.57
C GLN A 161 -26.62 34.26 -2.74
N VAL A 162 -25.35 33.86 -2.63
CA VAL A 162 -24.30 34.64 -1.92
C VAL A 162 -24.14 36.04 -2.53
N LEU A 163 -24.09 36.15 -3.85
CA LEU A 163 -23.96 37.45 -4.52
C LEU A 163 -25.21 38.35 -4.36
N SER A 164 -26.39 37.74 -4.19
CA SER A 164 -27.67 38.43 -4.00
C SER A 164 -27.91 38.87 -2.56
N ALA A 165 -27.27 38.21 -1.59
CA ALA A 165 -27.29 38.59 -0.18
C ALA A 165 -26.61 39.95 0.01
N ARG A 166 -27.43 41.00 0.08
CA ARG A 166 -26.99 42.38 0.31
C ARG A 166 -27.87 42.97 1.42
N ARG A 167 -27.27 43.18 2.59
CA ARG A 167 -27.87 43.92 3.71
C ARG A 167 -26.94 45.07 4.10
N GLU A 168 -27.48 46.09 4.76
CA GLU A 168 -26.65 47.18 5.29
C GLU A 168 -25.59 46.60 6.24
N GLY A 169 -24.31 46.90 5.98
CA GLY A 169 -23.18 46.38 6.75
C GLY A 169 -22.76 44.95 6.45
N LEU A 170 -23.32 44.28 5.43
CA LEU A 170 -22.85 42.97 4.94
C LEU A 170 -22.33 43.07 3.50
N LYS A 171 -21.10 42.63 3.28
CA LYS A 171 -20.51 42.45 1.96
C LYS A 171 -20.28 40.97 1.67
N THR A 172 -20.52 40.59 0.43
CA THR A 172 -20.36 39.21 -0.04
C THR A 172 -19.42 39.16 -1.23
N LEU A 173 -18.54 38.15 -1.21
CA LEU A 173 -17.55 37.91 -2.24
C LEU A 173 -17.53 36.42 -2.58
N VAL A 174 -17.54 36.11 -3.87
CA VAL A 174 -17.36 34.75 -4.39
C VAL A 174 -15.98 34.65 -5.01
N VAL A 175 -15.17 33.71 -4.55
CA VAL A 175 -13.85 33.40 -5.12
C VAL A 175 -13.95 32.11 -5.92
N ALA A 176 -13.93 32.20 -7.25
CA ALA A 176 -13.97 31.05 -8.13
C ALA A 176 -12.56 30.49 -8.36
N ALA A 177 -12.22 29.45 -7.59
CA ALA A 177 -10.92 28.79 -7.65
C ALA A 177 -10.77 27.89 -8.88
N GLY A 178 -9.57 27.85 -9.44
CA GLY A 178 -9.14 26.85 -10.41
C GLY A 178 -9.25 25.42 -9.89
N LEU A 179 -8.88 24.45 -10.72
CA LEU A 179 -8.65 23.09 -10.27
C LEU A 179 -7.52 23.08 -9.24
N ILE A 180 -7.88 22.75 -8.00
CA ILE A 180 -6.97 22.78 -6.86
C ILE A 180 -5.97 21.63 -6.94
N TYR A 181 -4.68 21.96 -6.83
CA TYR A 181 -3.57 21.01 -6.65
C TYR A 181 -2.75 21.33 -5.39
N GLY A 182 -1.90 20.38 -4.98
CA GLY A 182 -1.15 20.45 -3.73
C GLY A 182 -1.94 19.87 -2.55
N GLY A 183 -1.20 19.37 -1.57
CA GLY A 183 -1.72 18.64 -0.41
C GLY A 183 -2.46 17.35 -0.76
N ALA A 184 -3.15 16.79 0.24
CA ALA A 184 -3.84 15.51 0.12
C ALA A 184 -5.11 15.56 -0.76
N GLN A 185 -5.76 16.72 -0.89
CA GLN A 185 -7.06 16.90 -1.56
C GLN A 185 -6.91 17.55 -2.95
N SER A 186 -6.09 16.95 -3.81
CA SER A 186 -5.89 17.43 -5.18
C SER A 186 -6.90 16.84 -6.16
N HIS A 187 -7.36 17.64 -7.13
CA HIS A 187 -8.12 17.14 -8.29
C HIS A 187 -7.33 16.16 -9.17
N PHE A 188 -6.01 16.15 -9.04
CA PHE A 188 -5.10 15.26 -9.77
C PHE A 188 -4.74 14.00 -8.98
N HIS A 189 -5.34 13.79 -7.80
CA HIS A 189 -5.03 12.65 -6.92
C HIS A 189 -5.12 11.29 -7.64
N ALA A 190 -6.15 11.07 -8.46
CA ALA A 190 -6.31 9.80 -9.18
C ALA A 190 -5.13 9.52 -10.13
N ILE A 191 -4.69 10.53 -10.89
CA ILE A 191 -3.55 10.42 -11.82
C ILE A 191 -2.23 10.25 -11.05
N LEU A 192 -2.03 11.02 -9.97
CA LEU A 192 -0.84 10.91 -9.11
C LEU A 192 -0.74 9.52 -8.47
N ARG A 193 -1.86 9.00 -7.96
CA ARG A 193 -1.95 7.66 -7.36
C ARG A 193 -1.66 6.58 -8.41
N ASP A 194 -2.26 6.66 -9.59
CA ASP A 194 -2.07 5.65 -10.63
C ASP A 194 -0.62 5.64 -11.13
N ALA A 195 0.01 6.82 -11.27
CA ALA A 195 1.43 6.93 -11.59
C ALA A 195 2.32 6.33 -10.49
N TRP A 196 1.97 6.52 -9.22
CA TRP A 196 2.68 5.93 -8.08
C TRP A 196 2.55 4.41 -8.01
N MET A 197 1.35 3.87 -8.20
CA MET A 197 1.05 2.44 -8.06
C MET A 197 1.60 1.61 -9.23
N TYR A 198 1.55 2.16 -10.44
CA TYR A 198 1.95 1.47 -11.67
C TYR A 198 3.06 2.21 -12.40
N PRO A 199 4.21 2.46 -11.76
CA PRO A 199 5.19 3.41 -12.29
C PRO A 199 5.94 2.86 -13.51
N ASN A 200 5.80 1.56 -13.82
CA ASN A 200 6.31 0.95 -15.05
C ASN A 200 5.33 0.99 -16.23
N LYS A 201 4.05 1.31 -15.98
CA LYS A 201 3.03 1.42 -17.04
C LYS A 201 2.97 2.86 -17.53
N ASP A 202 2.67 3.02 -18.82
CA ASP A 202 2.46 4.33 -19.41
C ASP A 202 1.22 4.98 -18.79
N LEU A 203 1.36 6.23 -18.35
CA LEU A 203 0.29 6.96 -17.68
C LEU A 203 -0.80 7.32 -18.68
N ILE A 204 -2.04 6.98 -18.35
CA ILE A 204 -3.19 7.27 -19.20
C ILE A 204 -3.51 8.77 -19.13
N VAL A 205 -3.72 9.39 -20.29
CA VAL A 205 -4.23 10.75 -20.39
C VAL A 205 -5.75 10.69 -20.48
N PRO A 206 -6.51 11.01 -19.42
CA PRO A 206 -7.96 10.92 -19.43
C PRO A 206 -8.55 12.10 -20.21
N SER A 207 -8.46 12.09 -21.53
CA SER A 207 -8.98 13.17 -22.38
C SER A 207 -10.25 12.71 -23.10
N VAL A 208 -11.33 13.48 -22.98
CA VAL A 208 -12.56 13.28 -23.73
C VAL A 208 -12.42 13.95 -25.10
N GLY A 209 -12.80 13.21 -26.14
CA GLY A 209 -13.13 13.76 -27.45
C GLY A 209 -11.96 14.32 -28.25
N GLY A 210 -11.13 13.45 -28.84
CA GLY A 210 -10.23 13.77 -29.97
C GLY A 210 -9.09 14.77 -29.72
N LEU A 211 -9.11 15.50 -28.59
CA LEU A 211 -8.11 16.51 -28.23
C LEU A 211 -6.81 15.92 -27.71
N LYS A 212 -6.77 14.63 -27.36
CA LYS A 212 -5.57 13.92 -26.87
C LYS A 212 -4.82 14.69 -25.77
N GLY A 213 -5.58 15.28 -24.85
CA GLY A 213 -5.06 16.05 -23.71
C GLY A 213 -4.62 17.49 -24.03
N ALA A 214 -4.91 18.01 -25.23
CA ALA A 214 -4.59 19.39 -25.60
C ALA A 214 -5.49 20.45 -24.92
N ASN A 215 -6.48 20.02 -24.14
CA ASN A 215 -7.36 20.90 -23.38
C ASN A 215 -6.58 21.62 -22.28
N VAL A 216 -6.85 22.92 -22.11
CA VAL A 216 -6.17 23.76 -21.12
C VAL A 216 -6.94 23.75 -19.80
N LEU A 217 -6.22 23.49 -18.72
CA LEU A 217 -6.77 23.40 -17.37
C LEU A 217 -6.49 24.68 -16.58
N PRO A 218 -7.52 25.41 -16.13
CA PRO A 218 -7.34 26.51 -15.18
C PRO A 218 -7.09 25.92 -13.79
N MET A 219 -5.89 26.09 -13.25
CA MET A 219 -5.43 25.45 -12.01
C MET A 219 -5.06 26.46 -10.94
N ILE A 220 -5.00 26.03 -9.68
CA ILE A 220 -4.44 26.82 -8.58
C ILE A 220 -3.90 25.93 -7.46
N SER A 221 -2.79 26.33 -6.84
CA SER A 221 -2.27 25.65 -5.65
C SER A 221 -3.17 25.90 -4.44
N VAL A 222 -3.38 24.89 -3.61
CA VAL A 222 -4.09 25.03 -2.32
C VAL A 222 -3.43 26.08 -1.41
N TYR A 223 -2.10 26.19 -1.48
CA TYR A 223 -1.32 27.13 -0.67
C TYR A 223 -1.50 28.58 -1.13
N ASP A 224 -1.53 28.80 -2.45
CA ASP A 224 -1.77 30.13 -3.01
C ASP A 224 -3.23 30.54 -2.87
N LEU A 225 -4.17 29.60 -3.04
CA LEU A 225 -5.58 29.85 -2.78
C LEU A 225 -5.83 30.25 -1.32
N ALA A 226 -5.15 29.60 -0.37
CA ALA A 226 -5.22 29.96 1.05
C ALA A 226 -4.70 31.38 1.31
N LYS A 227 -3.56 31.75 0.70
CA LYS A 227 -3.01 33.13 0.78
C LYS A 227 -3.97 34.16 0.18
N ILE A 228 -4.58 33.86 -0.97
CA ILE A 228 -5.57 34.73 -1.60
C ILE A 228 -6.79 34.93 -0.69
N ALA A 229 -7.36 33.83 -0.17
CA ALA A 229 -8.52 33.90 0.71
C ALA A 229 -8.21 34.64 2.03
N ALA A 230 -7.02 34.44 2.59
CA ALA A 230 -6.56 35.16 3.78
C ALA A 230 -6.38 36.66 3.50
N ASN A 231 -5.71 37.03 2.41
CA ASN A 231 -5.51 38.43 2.05
C ASN A 231 -6.84 39.14 1.77
N VAL A 232 -7.78 38.47 1.10
CA VAL A 232 -9.13 38.97 0.89
C VAL A 232 -9.88 39.16 2.22
N ALA A 233 -9.72 38.24 3.16
CA ALA A 233 -10.36 38.35 4.47
C ALA A 233 -9.77 39.50 5.30
N LEU A 234 -8.47 39.76 5.18
CA LEU A 234 -7.77 40.81 5.93
C LEU A 234 -7.86 42.20 5.28
N ALA A 235 -7.96 42.25 3.95
CA ALA A 235 -8.14 43.49 3.22
C ALA A 235 -9.54 44.05 3.50
N SER A 236 -9.60 45.32 3.91
CA SER A 236 -10.87 46.01 4.11
C SER A 236 -11.65 46.02 2.79
N PRO A 237 -12.97 45.76 2.81
CA PRO A 237 -13.77 45.47 1.61
C PRO A 237 -14.10 46.71 0.74
N ALA A 238 -13.23 47.72 0.74
CA ALA A 238 -13.37 48.96 -0.01
C ALA A 238 -12.44 49.04 -1.25
N SER A 239 -11.47 48.12 -1.39
CA SER A 239 -10.42 48.19 -2.42
C SER A 239 -10.76 47.46 -3.73
N SER A 240 -11.67 46.48 -3.72
CA SER A 240 -12.15 45.81 -4.93
C SER A 240 -13.64 46.09 -5.15
N GLY A 241 -13.98 46.76 -6.26
CA GLY A 241 -15.37 47.04 -6.64
C GLY A 241 -16.16 45.82 -7.16
N THR A 242 -15.56 44.62 -7.15
CA THR A 242 -16.17 43.39 -7.69
C THR A 242 -16.51 42.38 -6.59
N ASN A 243 -17.69 41.78 -6.68
CA ASN A 243 -18.17 40.74 -5.74
C ASN A 243 -17.84 39.32 -6.22
N TYR A 244 -17.17 39.16 -7.35
CA TYR A 244 -16.81 37.87 -7.94
C TYR A 244 -15.36 37.94 -8.39
N MET A 245 -14.50 37.04 -7.89
CA MET A 245 -13.07 37.02 -8.16
C MET A 245 -12.65 35.68 -8.75
N LEU A 246 -11.84 35.68 -9.81
CA LEU A 246 -11.21 34.47 -10.34
C LEU A 246 -9.84 34.22 -9.67
N ALA A 247 -9.62 33.00 -9.18
CA ALA A 247 -8.37 32.60 -8.56
C ALA A 247 -7.75 31.41 -9.33
N VAL A 248 -6.87 31.72 -10.28
CA VAL A 248 -6.13 30.75 -11.11
C VAL A 248 -4.67 31.17 -11.26
N ASP A 249 -3.77 30.21 -11.47
CA ASP A 249 -2.35 30.46 -11.74
C ASP A 249 -2.11 30.92 -13.19
N GLN A 250 -0.86 31.30 -13.50
CA GLN A 250 -0.50 31.84 -14.81
C GLN A 250 -0.02 30.78 -15.82
N SER A 251 -0.05 29.49 -15.46
CA SER A 251 0.67 28.43 -16.17
C SER A 251 0.01 27.96 -17.47
N GLN A 252 -1.30 28.22 -17.66
CA GLN A 252 -2.11 27.84 -18.82
C GLN A 252 -1.77 26.44 -19.38
N SER A 253 -1.45 25.49 -18.49
CA SER A 253 -0.91 24.20 -18.88
C SER A 253 -1.99 23.29 -19.46
N THR A 254 -1.61 22.44 -20.41
CA THR A 254 -2.53 21.44 -20.95
C THR A 254 -2.62 20.22 -20.03
N LEU A 255 -3.72 19.47 -20.11
CA LEU A 255 -3.83 18.18 -19.40
C LEU A 255 -2.67 17.25 -19.76
N ARG A 256 -2.23 17.25 -21.02
CA ARG A 256 -1.11 16.44 -21.49
C ARG A 256 0.21 16.82 -20.82
N ASP A 257 0.49 18.11 -20.70
CA ASP A 257 1.73 18.60 -20.04
C ASP A 257 1.73 18.21 -18.56
N VAL A 258 0.58 18.32 -17.89
CA VAL A 258 0.41 17.89 -16.49
C VAL A 258 0.64 16.39 -16.35
N CYS A 259 0.00 15.56 -17.18
CA CYS A 259 0.21 14.11 -17.16
C CYS A 259 1.68 13.74 -17.45
N LEU A 260 2.32 14.42 -18.42
CA LEU A 260 3.72 14.16 -18.76
C LEU A 260 4.64 14.46 -17.58
N ALA A 261 4.46 15.62 -16.94
CA ALA A 261 5.24 16.02 -15.77
C ALA A 261 5.03 15.05 -14.59
N ILE A 262 3.81 14.58 -14.35
CA ILE A 262 3.52 13.55 -13.34
C ILE A 262 4.21 12.22 -13.71
N SER A 263 4.11 11.78 -14.96
CA SER A 263 4.73 10.53 -15.43
C SER A 263 6.25 10.58 -15.30
N GLN A 264 6.89 11.72 -15.58
CA GLN A 264 8.34 11.90 -15.40
C GLN A 264 8.74 11.93 -13.91
N ALA A 265 7.88 12.47 -13.05
CA ALA A 265 8.15 12.59 -11.62
C ALA A 265 7.86 11.30 -10.83
N LEU A 266 6.87 10.51 -11.22
CA LEU A 266 6.42 9.34 -10.45
C LEU A 266 6.44 8.01 -11.22
N GLY A 267 6.47 8.05 -12.54
CA GLY A 267 6.40 6.86 -13.40
C GLY A 267 7.59 6.72 -14.33
N ASN A 268 7.33 6.18 -15.52
CA ASN A 268 8.32 5.89 -16.55
C ASN A 268 8.54 7.04 -17.55
N GLY A 269 7.84 8.17 -17.39
CA GLY A 269 7.90 9.32 -18.28
C GLY A 269 7.10 9.19 -19.58
N ASN A 270 6.44 8.05 -19.82
CA ASN A 270 5.64 7.82 -21.02
C ASN A 270 4.16 8.08 -20.76
N LEU A 271 3.44 8.38 -21.84
CA LEU A 271 1.99 8.62 -21.83
C LEU A 271 1.30 7.69 -22.82
N ARG A 272 0.10 7.26 -22.45
CA ARG A 272 -0.82 6.53 -23.33
C ARG A 272 -2.08 7.36 -23.56
N ASP A 273 -2.36 7.62 -24.83
CA ASP A 273 -3.65 8.17 -25.26
C ASP A 273 -4.72 7.06 -25.21
N VAL A 274 -5.94 7.44 -24.83
CA VAL A 274 -7.11 6.56 -24.83
C VAL A 274 -8.12 7.02 -25.88
N GLU A 275 -8.83 6.07 -26.45
CA GLU A 275 -9.94 6.37 -27.36
C GLU A 275 -11.13 6.95 -26.57
N ALA A 276 -11.99 7.71 -27.24
CA ALA A 276 -13.09 8.42 -26.58
C ALA A 276 -14.03 7.50 -25.77
N ALA A 277 -14.31 6.30 -26.29
CA ALA A 277 -15.15 5.31 -25.60
C ALA A 277 -14.49 4.78 -24.31
N GLU A 278 -13.17 4.56 -24.33
CA GLU A 278 -12.40 4.13 -23.14
C GLU A 278 -12.32 5.27 -22.11
N ALA A 279 -12.13 6.51 -22.56
CA ALA A 279 -12.14 7.69 -21.70
C ALA A 279 -13.49 7.89 -20.99
N ASP A 280 -14.60 7.71 -21.71
CA ASP A 280 -15.95 7.79 -21.14
C ASP A 280 -16.18 6.68 -20.11
N GLU A 281 -15.75 5.44 -20.39
CA GLU A 281 -15.83 4.33 -19.45
C GLU A 281 -15.00 4.60 -18.18
N LEU A 282 -13.78 5.13 -18.34
CA LEU A 282 -12.91 5.52 -17.23
C LEU A 282 -13.54 6.62 -16.38
N ALA A 283 -14.15 7.64 -17.00
CA ALA A 283 -14.81 8.73 -16.27
C ALA A 283 -16.09 8.26 -15.53
N VAL A 284 -16.75 7.20 -16.02
CA VAL A 284 -17.86 6.55 -15.33
C VAL A 284 -17.37 5.73 -14.14
N LYS A 285 -16.25 5.01 -14.29
CA LYS A 285 -15.61 4.24 -13.21
C LYS A 285 -15.06 5.16 -12.12
N ASP A 286 -14.38 6.23 -12.51
CA ASP A 286 -13.79 7.21 -11.61
C ASP A 286 -14.29 8.64 -11.90
N LYS A 287 -15.27 9.06 -11.07
CA LYS A 287 -15.88 10.39 -11.15
C LYS A 287 -14.90 11.54 -10.88
N SER A 288 -13.73 11.26 -10.30
CA SER A 288 -12.69 12.27 -10.05
C SER A 288 -11.99 12.74 -11.34
N LEU A 289 -12.13 12.01 -12.45
CA LEU A 289 -11.56 12.37 -13.75
C LEU A 289 -12.44 13.36 -14.53
N THR A 290 -13.69 13.57 -14.12
CA THR A 290 -14.63 14.47 -14.82
C THR A 290 -14.16 15.95 -14.84
N PRO A 291 -13.63 16.53 -13.75
CA PRO A 291 -13.05 17.89 -13.75
C PRO A 291 -11.88 18.07 -14.72
N LEU A 292 -11.18 17.00 -15.09
CA LEU A 292 -10.01 17.07 -15.97
C LEU A 292 -10.39 17.23 -17.46
N GLN A 293 -11.69 17.16 -17.78
CA GLN A 293 -12.22 17.35 -19.13
C GLN A 293 -12.48 18.83 -19.48
N LEU A 294 -12.07 19.76 -18.61
CA LEU A 294 -12.23 21.18 -18.86
C LEU A 294 -11.30 21.62 -20.00
N ASP A 295 -11.82 22.50 -20.85
CA ASP A 295 -11.02 23.30 -21.78
C ASP A 295 -11.39 24.76 -21.59
N LEU A 296 -10.76 25.40 -20.60
CA LEU A 296 -11.06 26.78 -20.22
C LEU A 296 -9.76 27.55 -20.07
N ARG A 297 -9.76 28.78 -20.62
CA ARG A 297 -8.69 29.75 -20.46
C ARG A 297 -9.27 30.98 -19.80
N PHE A 298 -8.59 31.51 -18.80
CA PHE A 298 -8.95 32.77 -18.18
C PHE A 298 -7.89 33.82 -18.46
N ASP A 299 -8.36 35.03 -18.76
CA ASP A 299 -7.54 36.23 -18.88
C ASP A 299 -7.69 37.02 -17.58
N LEU A 300 -6.60 37.12 -16.82
CA LEU A 300 -6.56 37.81 -15.53
C LEU A 300 -6.21 39.29 -15.65
N THR A 301 -6.00 39.81 -16.88
CA THR A 301 -5.67 41.22 -17.06
C THR A 301 -6.80 42.12 -16.55
N GLY A 302 -6.50 42.96 -15.56
CA GLY A 302 -7.47 43.81 -14.87
C GLY A 302 -8.42 43.08 -13.92
N ALA A 303 -8.15 41.82 -13.57
CA ALA A 303 -8.93 41.08 -12.58
C ALA A 303 -8.68 41.61 -11.15
N ALA A 304 -9.63 41.39 -10.25
CA ALA A 304 -9.49 41.80 -8.84
C ALA A 304 -8.23 41.24 -8.19
N LEU A 305 -7.77 40.08 -8.63
CA LEU A 305 -6.55 39.43 -8.16
C LEU A 305 -5.28 40.27 -8.36
N GLU A 306 -5.20 41.09 -9.42
CA GLU A 306 -4.04 41.97 -9.68
C GLU A 306 -3.92 43.12 -8.67
N THR A 307 -5.02 43.48 -8.01
CA THR A 307 -5.04 44.55 -7.00
C THR A 307 -4.53 44.10 -5.62
N ILE A 308 -4.35 42.79 -5.44
CA ILE A 308 -3.93 42.20 -4.17
C ILE A 308 -2.44 41.84 -4.27
N GLU A 309 -1.62 42.39 -3.39
CA GLU A 309 -0.23 41.96 -3.24
C GLU A 309 -0.19 40.57 -2.62
N ILE A 310 0.15 39.56 -3.44
CA ILE A 310 0.23 38.16 -3.04
C ILE A 310 1.67 37.69 -3.21
N ASP A 311 2.22 37.14 -2.14
CA ASP A 311 3.47 36.39 -2.18
C ASP A 311 3.19 34.98 -2.73
N TRP A 312 3.36 34.78 -4.03
CA TRP A 312 3.02 33.51 -4.69
C TRP A 312 4.05 32.42 -4.39
N HIS A 313 3.59 31.22 -4.02
CA HIS A 313 4.44 30.03 -3.98
C HIS A 313 4.55 29.36 -5.35
N PHE A 314 3.45 29.27 -6.10
CA PHE A 314 3.36 28.50 -7.35
C PHE A 314 2.75 29.32 -8.50
N GLN A 315 3.20 30.56 -8.69
CA GLN A 315 2.68 31.44 -9.76
C GLN A 315 2.80 30.83 -11.17
N GLN A 316 3.91 30.12 -11.42
CA GLN A 316 4.19 29.42 -12.68
C GLN A 316 3.48 28.06 -12.81
N GLY A 317 2.64 27.71 -11.81
CA GLY A 317 1.77 26.55 -11.81
C GLY A 317 2.43 25.21 -11.48
N MET A 318 1.66 24.15 -11.70
CA MET A 318 2.00 22.78 -11.31
C MET A 318 3.20 22.20 -12.07
N VAL A 319 3.26 22.41 -13.39
CA VAL A 319 4.28 21.79 -14.26
C VAL A 319 5.69 22.31 -13.91
N ALA A 320 5.84 23.63 -13.72
CA ALA A 320 7.11 24.25 -13.37
C ALA A 320 7.65 23.80 -11.99
N ASN A 321 6.74 23.45 -11.07
CA ASN A 321 7.05 23.15 -9.68
C ASN A 321 6.84 21.67 -9.30
N MET A 322 6.85 20.78 -10.29
CA MET A 322 6.49 19.37 -10.11
C MET A 322 7.32 18.65 -9.03
N ALA A 323 8.62 18.96 -8.90
CA ALA A 323 9.49 18.33 -7.91
C ALA A 323 9.05 18.63 -6.46
N VAL A 324 8.72 19.88 -6.17
CA VAL A 324 8.24 20.33 -4.85
C VAL A 324 6.86 19.73 -4.58
N LEU A 325 5.97 19.76 -5.58
CA LEU A 325 4.63 19.20 -5.46
C LEU A 325 4.61 17.69 -5.27
N THR A 326 5.57 16.99 -5.89
CA THR A 326 5.74 15.55 -5.67
C THR A 326 6.10 15.29 -4.21
N GLN A 327 7.08 16.01 -3.65
CA GLN A 327 7.45 15.86 -2.24
C GLN A 327 6.29 16.19 -1.30
N ASP A 328 5.56 17.28 -1.57
CA ASP A 328 4.36 17.67 -0.84
C ASP A 328 3.28 16.58 -0.89
N TYR A 329 3.04 15.99 -2.07
CA TYR A 329 2.12 14.86 -2.22
C TYR A 329 2.55 13.66 -1.38
N LEU A 330 3.82 13.28 -1.42
CA LEU A 330 4.34 12.15 -0.62
C LEU A 330 4.17 12.39 0.88
N GLN A 331 4.46 13.60 1.36
CA GLN A 331 4.30 13.97 2.77
C GLN A 331 2.82 13.99 3.18
N SER A 332 1.95 14.58 2.35
CA SER A 332 0.52 14.71 2.64
C SER A 332 -0.21 13.36 2.65
N MET A 333 0.25 12.39 1.86
CA MET A 333 -0.30 11.03 1.78
C MET A 333 0.43 10.03 2.70
N ASP A 334 1.44 10.47 3.45
CA ASP A 334 2.34 9.64 4.28
C ASP A 334 2.97 8.45 3.51
N LEU A 335 3.36 8.72 2.26
CA LEU A 335 4.00 7.72 1.39
C LEU A 335 5.49 7.62 1.71
N ARG A 336 5.81 6.65 2.57
CA ARG A 336 7.17 6.41 3.07
C ARG A 336 7.78 5.17 2.39
N PRO A 337 8.67 5.33 1.40
CA PRO A 337 9.32 4.19 0.75
C PRO A 337 10.08 3.32 1.76
N LEU A 338 9.79 2.02 1.78
CA LEU A 338 10.52 1.06 2.59
C LEU A 338 11.70 0.51 1.78
N ARG A 339 12.93 0.83 2.18
CA ARG A 339 14.17 0.40 1.51
C ARG A 339 14.94 -0.50 2.46
N VAL A 340 14.70 -1.79 2.31
CA VAL A 340 15.15 -2.83 3.23
C VAL A 340 16.34 -3.57 2.64
N VAL A 341 17.37 -3.75 3.45
CA VAL A 341 18.49 -4.64 3.16
C VAL A 341 18.47 -5.77 4.17
N VAL A 342 18.46 -7.03 3.68
CA VAL A 342 18.48 -8.23 4.54
C VAL A 342 19.83 -8.93 4.37
N LEU A 343 20.60 -8.96 5.45
CA LEU A 343 21.94 -9.56 5.53
C LEU A 343 21.93 -10.79 6.44
N GLY A 344 22.93 -11.64 6.26
CA GLY A 344 23.15 -12.80 7.11
C GLY A 344 23.97 -13.88 6.41
N PRO A 345 24.49 -14.87 7.17
CA PRO A 345 25.28 -15.96 6.63
C PRO A 345 24.46 -16.87 5.69
N PRO A 346 25.10 -17.71 4.87
CA PRO A 346 24.39 -18.69 4.04
C PRO A 346 23.49 -19.60 4.90
N ARG A 347 22.31 -19.97 4.37
CA ARG A 347 21.30 -20.85 5.02
C ARG A 347 20.65 -20.32 6.31
N VAL A 348 20.86 -19.05 6.68
CA VAL A 348 20.20 -18.44 7.85
C VAL A 348 18.71 -18.19 7.65
N GLY A 349 18.23 -18.14 6.41
CA GLY A 349 16.82 -17.81 6.09
C GLY A 349 16.60 -16.42 5.49
N LYS A 350 17.67 -15.67 5.17
CA LYS A 350 17.57 -14.30 4.61
C LYS A 350 16.66 -14.19 3.38
N THR A 351 16.74 -15.12 2.43
CA THR A 351 15.92 -15.10 1.21
C THR A 351 14.45 -15.37 1.50
N TYR A 352 14.16 -16.24 2.49
CA TYR A 352 12.80 -16.47 2.95
C TYR A 352 12.23 -15.21 3.62
N LEU A 353 13.01 -14.58 4.50
CA LEU A 353 12.61 -13.32 5.13
C LEU A 353 12.39 -12.21 4.09
N ALA A 354 13.34 -12.02 3.18
CA ALA A 354 13.25 -11.00 2.14
C ALA A 354 12.02 -11.20 1.24
N SER A 355 11.74 -12.44 0.84
CA SER A 355 10.54 -12.77 0.07
C SER A 355 9.26 -12.54 0.87
N SER A 356 9.25 -12.88 2.16
CA SER A 356 8.11 -12.63 3.03
C SER A 356 7.84 -11.13 3.20
N LEU A 357 8.87 -10.33 3.48
CA LEU A 357 8.76 -8.88 3.62
C LEU A 357 8.30 -8.22 2.32
N ALA A 358 8.85 -8.65 1.18
CA ALA A 358 8.44 -8.17 -0.14
C ALA A 358 6.93 -8.41 -0.39
N LYS A 359 6.42 -9.58 -0.01
CA LYS A 359 4.98 -9.90 -0.11
C LYS A 359 4.13 -9.10 0.88
N THR A 360 4.55 -9.01 2.14
CA THR A 360 3.78 -8.34 3.21
C THR A 360 3.64 -6.84 2.96
N TYR A 361 4.68 -6.19 2.42
CA TYR A 361 4.72 -4.75 2.18
C TYR A 361 4.56 -4.37 0.70
N TYR A 362 4.27 -5.32 -0.19
CA TYR A 362 4.09 -5.11 -1.63
C TYR A 362 5.29 -4.43 -2.30
N LEU A 363 6.49 -4.86 -1.93
CA LEU A 363 7.75 -4.33 -2.43
C LEU A 363 8.41 -5.29 -3.42
N PRO A 364 9.23 -4.80 -4.36
CA PRO A 364 10.01 -5.67 -5.22
C PRO A 364 11.08 -6.43 -4.42
N HIS A 365 11.12 -7.76 -4.59
CA HIS A 365 12.18 -8.63 -4.06
C HIS A 365 13.38 -8.63 -5.02
N LEU A 366 14.46 -7.98 -4.60
CA LEU A 366 15.67 -7.79 -5.41
C LEU A 366 16.71 -8.84 -5.04
N THR A 367 17.00 -9.73 -5.99
CA THR A 367 18.10 -10.69 -5.96
C THR A 367 18.97 -10.46 -7.20
N ALA A 368 20.25 -10.83 -7.17
CA ALA A 368 21.11 -10.70 -8.37
C ALA A 368 20.48 -11.39 -9.59
N ALA A 369 19.83 -12.54 -9.39
CA ALA A 369 19.13 -13.28 -10.43
C ALA A 369 17.89 -12.55 -10.96
N SER A 370 16.99 -12.08 -10.08
CA SER A 370 15.78 -11.38 -10.52
C SER A 370 16.11 -10.08 -11.26
N MET A 371 17.13 -9.35 -10.79
CA MET A 371 17.61 -8.14 -11.46
C MET A 371 18.22 -8.45 -12.84
N ALA A 372 19.03 -9.51 -12.96
CA ALA A 372 19.65 -9.91 -14.22
C ALA A 372 18.59 -10.34 -15.26
N ASP A 373 17.62 -11.16 -14.87
CA ASP A 373 16.55 -11.60 -15.79
C ASP A 373 15.70 -10.40 -16.27
N GLU A 374 15.35 -9.46 -15.38
CA GLU A 374 14.63 -8.24 -15.75
C GLU A 374 15.45 -7.31 -16.66
N PHE A 375 16.74 -7.15 -16.35
CA PHE A 375 17.66 -6.37 -17.17
C PHE A 375 17.80 -6.95 -18.58
N LEU A 376 17.90 -8.27 -18.71
CA LEU A 376 17.96 -8.97 -20.00
C LEU A 376 16.64 -8.88 -20.77
N ALA A 377 15.49 -8.85 -20.09
CA ALA A 377 14.17 -8.70 -20.70
C ALA A 377 13.86 -7.26 -21.14
N THR A 378 14.60 -6.27 -20.62
CA THR A 378 14.36 -4.85 -20.92
C THR A 378 14.77 -4.55 -22.38
N PRO A 379 13.83 -4.08 -23.23
CA PRO A 379 14.11 -3.91 -24.67
C PRO A 379 14.90 -2.63 -24.98
N LYS A 380 14.69 -1.56 -24.20
CA LYS A 380 15.36 -0.26 -24.36
C LYS A 380 16.27 -0.01 -23.15
N LEU A 381 17.57 -0.01 -23.40
CA LEU A 381 18.60 0.33 -22.43
C LEU A 381 19.44 1.45 -23.01
N ASP A 382 20.02 2.29 -22.15
CA ASP A 382 20.97 3.32 -22.56
C ASP A 382 22.20 2.68 -23.19
N ASP A 383 22.84 3.37 -24.13
CA ASP A 383 24.01 2.85 -24.86
C ASP A 383 25.13 2.35 -23.92
N ALA A 384 25.33 3.04 -22.79
CA ALA A 384 26.30 2.67 -21.76
C ALA A 384 25.97 1.35 -21.01
N LEU A 385 24.72 0.89 -21.04
CA LEU A 385 24.24 -0.33 -20.38
C LEU A 385 24.19 -1.53 -21.33
N VAL A 386 24.39 -1.32 -22.64
CA VAL A 386 24.38 -2.40 -23.65
C VAL A 386 25.56 -3.35 -23.43
N GLU A 387 26.76 -2.83 -23.18
CA GLU A 387 27.95 -3.65 -22.89
C GLU A 387 27.76 -4.49 -21.62
N VAL A 388 27.11 -3.90 -20.60
CA VAL A 388 26.77 -4.56 -19.34
C VAL A 388 25.81 -5.72 -19.58
N ARG A 389 24.84 -5.53 -20.48
CA ARG A 389 23.86 -6.56 -20.86
C ARG A 389 24.54 -7.77 -21.49
N ASP A 390 25.53 -7.55 -22.34
CA ASP A 390 26.28 -8.65 -22.97
C ASP A 390 27.09 -9.44 -21.93
N GLN A 391 27.70 -8.75 -20.96
CA GLN A 391 28.41 -9.40 -19.85
C GLN A 391 27.45 -10.18 -18.92
N VAL A 392 26.30 -9.62 -18.57
CA VAL A 392 25.26 -10.31 -17.77
C VAL A 392 24.72 -11.52 -18.53
N LYS A 393 24.54 -11.42 -19.85
CA LYS A 393 24.10 -12.54 -20.70
C LYS A 393 25.13 -13.66 -20.75
N ALA A 394 26.43 -13.33 -20.80
CA ALA A 394 27.51 -14.30 -20.77
C ALA A 394 27.56 -15.06 -19.43
N CYS A 395 27.33 -14.37 -18.31
CA CYS A 395 27.37 -14.94 -16.97
C CYS A 395 26.00 -15.43 -16.44
N ARG A 396 24.98 -15.58 -17.29
CA ARG A 396 23.60 -15.87 -16.87
C ARG A 396 23.45 -17.14 -16.01
N LEU A 397 24.26 -18.15 -16.28
CA LEU A 397 24.22 -19.42 -15.55
C LEU A 397 24.95 -19.35 -14.19
N ASN A 398 25.96 -18.50 -14.07
CA ASN A 398 26.80 -18.35 -12.87
C ASN A 398 26.94 -16.86 -12.51
N LEU A 399 25.89 -16.25 -11.99
CA LEU A 399 25.90 -14.82 -11.61
C LEU A 399 26.90 -14.49 -10.49
N ASN A 400 27.40 -15.50 -9.78
CA ASN A 400 28.47 -15.34 -8.79
C ASN A 400 29.82 -14.96 -9.41
N GLU A 401 29.99 -15.13 -10.73
CA GLU A 401 31.20 -14.76 -11.48
C GLU A 401 31.14 -13.34 -12.03
N LEU A 402 30.05 -12.60 -11.81
CA LEU A 402 29.95 -11.21 -12.22
C LEU A 402 31.02 -10.37 -11.52
N SER A 403 31.68 -9.49 -12.29
CA SER A 403 32.59 -8.52 -11.71
C SER A 403 31.82 -7.52 -10.83
N ASP A 404 32.46 -7.04 -9.77
CA ASP A 404 31.85 -6.07 -8.84
C ASP A 404 31.37 -4.81 -9.57
N ALA A 405 32.06 -4.40 -10.64
CA ALA A 405 31.68 -3.26 -11.47
C ALA A 405 30.34 -3.49 -12.21
N VAL A 406 30.16 -4.66 -12.83
CA VAL A 406 28.93 -5.03 -13.52
C VAL A 406 27.78 -5.18 -12.54
N LEU A 407 28.02 -5.84 -11.41
CA LEU A 407 27.02 -6.00 -10.35
C LEU A 407 26.57 -4.63 -9.82
N THR A 408 27.50 -3.71 -9.61
CA THR A 408 27.20 -2.33 -9.19
C THR A 408 26.31 -1.62 -10.20
N GLN A 409 26.61 -1.71 -11.49
CA GLN A 409 25.81 -1.09 -12.54
C GLN A 409 24.41 -1.70 -12.62
N LEU A 410 24.29 -3.03 -12.50
CA LEU A 410 23.02 -3.74 -12.49
C LEU A 410 22.14 -3.33 -11.29
N VAL A 411 22.71 -3.31 -10.09
CA VAL A 411 22.01 -2.87 -8.87
C VAL A 411 21.59 -1.41 -9.00
N ARG A 412 22.49 -0.51 -9.40
CA ARG A 412 22.17 0.92 -9.57
C ARG A 412 21.07 1.15 -10.60
N TRP A 413 21.11 0.45 -11.74
CA TRP A 413 20.05 0.50 -12.75
C TRP A 413 18.70 0.12 -12.14
N LYS A 414 18.65 -0.97 -11.36
CA LYS A 414 17.40 -1.39 -10.73
C LYS A 414 16.94 -0.43 -9.64
N LEU A 415 17.83 0.06 -8.79
CA LEU A 415 17.50 1.03 -7.73
C LEU A 415 17.05 2.39 -8.30
N ALA A 416 17.55 2.76 -9.49
CA ALA A 416 17.10 3.94 -10.24
C ALA A 416 15.71 3.77 -10.88
N SER A 417 15.17 2.55 -10.94
CA SER A 417 13.82 2.34 -11.47
C SER A 417 12.77 3.08 -10.63
N PRO A 418 11.71 3.62 -11.28
CA PRO A 418 10.63 4.34 -10.59
C PRO A 418 10.00 3.56 -9.43
N VAL A 419 9.80 2.23 -9.59
CA VAL A 419 9.28 1.35 -8.53
C VAL A 419 10.17 1.39 -7.28
N CYS A 420 11.47 1.16 -7.44
CA CYS A 420 12.40 1.07 -6.30
C CYS A 420 12.62 2.42 -5.62
N ARG A 421 12.61 3.49 -6.41
CA ARG A 421 12.77 4.87 -5.96
C ARG A 421 11.59 5.34 -5.11
N ASN A 422 10.39 5.07 -5.59
CA ASN A 422 9.14 5.62 -5.07
C ASN A 422 8.52 4.69 -4.01
N GLN A 423 8.31 3.41 -4.32
CA GLN A 423 7.65 2.47 -3.41
C GLN A 423 8.62 1.86 -2.40
N GLY A 424 9.89 1.72 -2.80
CA GLY A 424 10.94 1.06 -2.02
C GLY A 424 11.31 -0.31 -2.59
N TYR A 425 12.11 -1.07 -1.84
CA TYR A 425 12.65 -2.36 -2.27
C TYR A 425 13.06 -3.24 -1.09
N VAL A 426 13.18 -4.54 -1.32
CA VAL A 426 13.84 -5.49 -0.40
C VAL A 426 15.03 -6.12 -1.10
N LEU A 427 16.24 -5.75 -0.70
CA LEU A 427 17.49 -6.26 -1.24
C LEU A 427 17.97 -7.47 -0.43
N ASP A 428 18.08 -8.62 -1.09
CA ASP A 428 18.40 -9.91 -0.48
C ASP A 428 19.91 -10.23 -0.61
N GLY A 429 20.61 -10.23 0.52
CA GLY A 429 21.98 -10.74 0.62
C GLY A 429 23.04 -9.88 -0.05
N LEU A 430 22.70 -8.65 -0.44
CA LEU A 430 23.61 -7.63 -0.97
C LEU A 430 23.41 -6.33 -0.17
N PRO A 431 24.46 -5.52 0.05
CA PRO A 431 25.88 -5.74 -0.30
C PRO A 431 26.58 -6.76 0.59
N ILE A 432 27.71 -7.30 0.12
CA ILE A 432 28.54 -8.26 0.88
C ILE A 432 29.72 -7.56 1.56
N THR A 433 30.27 -6.50 0.93
CA THR A 433 31.41 -5.73 1.43
C THR A 433 31.06 -4.25 1.62
N ILE A 434 31.87 -3.53 2.40
CA ILE A 434 31.73 -2.08 2.59
C ILE A 434 31.92 -1.34 1.25
N ASP A 435 32.88 -1.77 0.44
CA ASP A 435 33.13 -1.16 -0.87
C ASP A 435 31.93 -1.34 -1.81
N GLN A 436 31.28 -2.50 -1.79
CA GLN A 436 30.03 -2.72 -2.52
C GLN A 436 28.90 -1.84 -1.97
N ALA A 437 28.78 -1.67 -0.65
CA ALA A 437 27.77 -0.79 -0.05
C ALA A 437 27.98 0.67 -0.51
N LYS A 438 29.22 1.15 -0.47
CA LYS A 438 29.63 2.47 -0.97
C LYS A 438 29.30 2.60 -2.46
N ALA A 439 29.66 1.60 -3.25
CA ALA A 439 29.38 1.58 -4.68
C ALA A 439 27.87 1.54 -4.99
N PHE A 440 27.04 0.77 -4.28
CA PHE A 440 25.63 0.64 -4.60
C PHE A 440 24.84 1.92 -4.26
N PHE A 441 25.09 2.50 -3.09
CA PHE A 441 24.21 3.52 -2.53
C PHE A 441 24.74 4.95 -2.64
N PHE A 442 26.06 5.13 -2.80
CA PHE A 442 26.68 6.45 -2.90
C PHE A 442 27.05 6.76 -4.33
N VAL A 443 26.53 7.88 -4.82
CA VAL A 443 26.91 8.47 -6.09
C VAL A 443 27.58 9.79 -5.76
N GLU A 444 28.89 9.88 -5.97
CA GLU A 444 29.56 11.19 -5.93
C GLU A 444 28.89 12.08 -6.99
N PRO A 445 28.44 13.29 -6.63
CA PRO A 445 27.88 14.20 -7.61
C PRO A 445 28.94 14.44 -8.66
N LYS A 446 28.66 14.07 -9.92
CA LYS A 446 29.52 14.42 -11.06
C LYS A 446 29.64 15.94 -11.07
N VAL A 447 30.78 16.45 -10.60
CA VAL A 447 31.19 17.83 -10.88
C VAL A 447 31.21 17.92 -12.39
N ALA A 448 30.31 18.72 -12.95
CA ALA A 448 30.31 18.99 -14.37
C ALA A 448 31.71 19.48 -14.74
N ALA A 449 32.45 18.67 -15.50
CA ALA A 449 33.69 19.12 -16.11
C ALA A 449 33.34 20.38 -16.91
N PRO A 450 34.10 21.47 -16.77
CA PRO A 450 33.84 22.67 -17.55
C PRO A 450 34.00 22.28 -19.02
N THR A 451 32.89 22.27 -19.75
CA THR A 451 32.93 22.13 -21.20
C THR A 451 33.68 23.35 -21.71
N GLU A 452 34.92 23.12 -22.15
CA GLU A 452 35.75 24.10 -22.82
C GLU A 452 34.99 24.64 -24.04
N GLY A 453 34.38 25.80 -23.86
CA GLY A 453 33.98 26.66 -24.95
C GLY A 453 35.23 27.16 -25.64
N GLN A 454 35.36 26.82 -26.92
CA GLN A 454 36.21 27.52 -27.86
C GLN A 454 35.81 29.00 -27.83
N ASP A 455 36.74 29.89 -27.50
CA ASP A 455 36.73 31.27 -27.99
C ASP A 455 38.15 31.84 -28.00
N GLY A 456 38.55 32.26 -29.20
CA GLY A 456 39.21 33.52 -29.53
C GLY A 456 40.29 34.09 -28.60
N GLU A 457 41.49 34.21 -29.18
CA GLU A 457 42.57 35.10 -28.78
C GLU A 457 42.11 36.49 -28.30
N GLY A 458 42.65 36.97 -27.17
CA GLY A 458 42.41 38.34 -26.73
C GLY A 458 43.02 38.74 -25.38
N LYS A 459 44.36 38.90 -25.37
CA LYS A 459 45.21 39.78 -24.52
C LYS A 459 44.87 40.03 -23.03
N ALA A 460 45.91 39.76 -22.23
CA ALA A 460 46.15 40.27 -20.89
C ALA A 460 46.05 41.80 -20.79
N ASP A 461 45.58 42.30 -19.64
CA ASP A 461 46.36 43.23 -18.84
C ASP A 461 45.92 43.24 -17.36
N ASP A 462 46.97 43.37 -16.56
CA ASP A 462 47.10 43.41 -15.11
C ASP A 462 46.45 44.67 -14.51
N ASN A 463 45.75 44.52 -13.37
CA ASN A 463 45.73 45.59 -12.37
C ASN A 463 45.31 45.06 -10.99
N THR A 464 46.05 45.58 -10.02
CA THR A 464 46.29 45.09 -8.68
C THR A 464 45.26 45.63 -7.67
N GLU A 465 45.28 45.02 -6.49
CA GLU A 465 45.06 45.60 -5.15
C GLU A 465 43.77 45.29 -4.37
N GLU A 466 44.08 44.62 -3.25
CA GLU A 466 43.45 44.34 -1.96
C GLU A 466 42.39 45.33 -1.45
N LYS A 467 41.33 44.79 -0.80
CA LYS A 467 41.08 45.08 0.63
C LYS A 467 40.00 44.20 1.28
N GLU A 468 40.25 44.02 2.57
CA GLU A 468 39.62 43.17 3.58
C GLU A 468 38.19 43.57 3.98
N GLY A 469 37.48 42.58 4.55
CA GLY A 469 36.39 42.78 5.51
C GLY A 469 34.99 42.49 4.98
N ASP A 470 34.43 41.31 5.28
CA ASP A 470 33.48 41.18 6.39
C ASP A 470 33.08 39.70 6.58
N GLU A 471 33.38 39.19 7.77
CA GLU A 471 33.06 37.85 8.23
C GLU A 471 31.56 37.78 8.56
N ASN A 472 30.68 37.51 7.58
CA ASN A 472 29.31 37.05 7.85
C ASN A 472 28.57 36.64 6.57
N ASN A 473 28.98 35.56 5.91
CA ASN A 473 28.06 34.86 4.99
C ASN A 473 28.41 33.38 4.69
N ALA A 474 28.98 32.67 5.67
CA ALA A 474 29.27 31.24 5.54
C ALA A 474 28.08 30.32 5.92
N ALA A 475 26.92 30.87 6.28
CA ALA A 475 25.76 30.11 6.76
C ALA A 475 24.62 29.93 5.74
N ALA A 476 24.68 30.56 4.56
CA ALA A 476 23.58 30.56 3.60
C ALA A 476 24.02 30.16 2.20
N LYS A 477 24.55 28.93 2.05
CA LYS A 477 24.62 28.17 0.78
C LYS A 477 25.08 26.73 0.99
N LYS A 478 24.51 26.01 1.97
CA LYS A 478 24.37 24.56 1.84
C LYS A 478 23.09 24.31 1.03
N ALA A 479 23.20 24.44 -0.29
CA ALA A 479 22.28 23.72 -1.16
C ALA A 479 22.53 22.24 -0.85
N SER A 480 21.70 21.66 0.00
CA SER A 480 21.75 20.23 0.33
C SER A 480 21.72 19.48 -0.99
N ALA A 481 22.79 18.73 -1.28
CA ALA A 481 22.76 17.72 -2.34
C ALA A 481 21.46 16.90 -2.17
N PRO A 482 20.79 16.49 -3.26
CA PRO A 482 19.59 15.67 -3.15
C PRO A 482 19.93 14.47 -2.25
N PRO A 483 19.11 14.17 -1.22
CA PRO A 483 19.40 13.08 -0.29
C PRO A 483 19.65 11.80 -1.08
N ASN A 484 20.74 11.08 -0.79
CA ASN A 484 21.17 9.91 -1.54
C ASN A 484 19.99 8.94 -1.71
N LEU A 485 19.42 8.93 -2.92
CA LEU A 485 18.08 8.40 -3.19
C LEU A 485 18.02 6.87 -3.09
N PHE A 486 19.18 6.21 -3.02
CA PHE A 486 19.31 4.77 -3.04
C PHE A 486 19.61 4.16 -1.66
N VAL A 487 19.97 4.97 -0.66
CA VAL A 487 20.38 4.45 0.65
C VAL A 487 19.20 3.75 1.33
N PRO A 488 19.42 2.54 1.90
CA PRO A 488 18.40 1.84 2.67
C PRO A 488 18.01 2.63 3.92
N ASN A 489 16.76 2.50 4.36
CA ASN A 489 16.32 3.05 5.65
C ASN A 489 16.07 1.97 6.70
N ARG A 490 16.13 0.69 6.31
CA ARG A 490 16.02 -0.46 7.19
C ARG A 490 17.09 -1.49 6.83
N VAL A 491 17.84 -1.97 7.82
CA VAL A 491 18.84 -3.02 7.67
C VAL A 491 18.56 -4.09 8.72
N ILE A 492 18.36 -5.33 8.25
CA ILE A 492 18.11 -6.49 9.12
C ILE A 492 19.25 -7.48 8.93
N VAL A 493 19.89 -7.86 10.03
CA VAL A 493 20.99 -8.83 10.04
C VAL A 493 20.53 -10.05 10.83
N LEU A 494 20.47 -11.19 10.16
CA LEU A 494 20.19 -12.47 10.80
C LEU A 494 21.50 -13.17 11.14
N ASN A 495 21.69 -13.54 12.39
CA ASN A 495 22.84 -14.28 12.88
C ASN A 495 22.41 -15.65 13.42
N ALA A 496 23.23 -16.68 13.20
CA ALA A 496 23.01 -18.02 13.71
C ALA A 496 24.34 -18.77 13.91
N THR A 497 24.29 -19.83 14.72
CA THR A 497 25.47 -20.67 15.00
C THR A 497 25.90 -21.45 13.75
N LYS A 498 27.21 -21.60 13.54
CA LYS A 498 27.76 -22.33 12.38
C LYS A 498 27.22 -23.76 12.29
N ALA A 499 27.14 -24.46 13.43
CA ALA A 499 26.64 -25.82 13.51
C ALA A 499 25.19 -25.97 13.01
N LEU A 500 24.30 -25.03 13.37
CA LEU A 500 22.92 -25.03 12.90
C LEU A 500 22.85 -24.86 11.37
N LEU A 501 23.64 -23.92 10.84
CA LEU A 501 23.65 -23.63 9.41
C LEU A 501 24.28 -24.75 8.58
N GLU A 502 25.31 -25.41 9.10
CA GLU A 502 25.92 -26.61 8.50
C GLU A 502 24.93 -27.77 8.48
N ALA A 503 24.21 -28.02 9.57
CA ALA A 503 23.16 -29.04 9.62
C ALA A 503 22.08 -28.77 8.56
N ARG A 504 21.64 -27.52 8.41
CA ARG A 504 20.72 -27.11 7.33
C ARG A 504 21.32 -27.31 5.94
N ALA A 505 22.61 -27.04 5.73
CA ALA A 505 23.26 -27.26 4.44
C ALA A 505 23.35 -28.75 4.08
N GLN A 506 23.64 -29.62 5.06
CA GLN A 506 23.76 -31.07 4.89
C GLN A 506 22.43 -31.78 4.58
N GLN A 507 21.29 -31.17 4.91
CA GLN A 507 19.96 -31.70 4.58
C GLN A 507 19.60 -31.56 3.09
N LEU A 508 20.38 -30.84 2.29
CA LEU A 508 20.13 -30.72 0.85
C LEU A 508 20.50 -31.99 0.09
N SER A 509 19.79 -32.24 -1.01
CA SER A 509 20.30 -33.12 -2.04
C SER A 509 21.57 -32.54 -2.67
N GLN A 510 22.42 -33.41 -3.22
CA GLN A 510 23.70 -32.98 -3.82
C GLN A 510 23.47 -32.02 -5.00
N GLU A 511 22.47 -32.27 -5.83
CA GLU A 511 22.10 -31.41 -6.97
C GLU A 511 21.65 -30.00 -6.51
N GLU A 512 20.86 -29.91 -5.43
CA GLU A 512 20.42 -28.62 -4.88
C GLU A 512 21.56 -27.87 -4.20
N ALA A 513 22.46 -28.60 -3.51
CA ALA A 513 23.62 -28.01 -2.87
C ALA A 513 24.54 -27.36 -3.89
N ASP A 514 24.80 -28.02 -5.02
CA ASP A 514 25.63 -27.47 -6.10
C ASP A 514 24.94 -26.28 -6.80
N LYS A 515 23.65 -26.40 -7.11
CA LYS A 515 22.87 -25.31 -7.74
C LYS A 515 22.80 -24.04 -6.88
N THR A 516 22.76 -24.19 -5.56
CA THR A 516 22.63 -23.07 -4.62
C THR A 516 23.97 -22.62 -4.01
N GLY A 517 25.09 -23.22 -4.44
CA GLY A 517 26.44 -22.97 -3.92
C GLY A 517 26.60 -23.32 -2.44
N ASN A 518 25.75 -24.20 -1.90
CA ASN A 518 25.76 -24.65 -0.50
C ASN A 518 26.49 -25.99 -0.32
N ASN A 519 27.40 -26.33 -1.23
CA ASN A 519 28.39 -27.38 -0.98
C ASN A 519 29.29 -27.00 0.20
N ALA A 520 29.93 -27.99 0.84
CA ALA A 520 30.67 -27.78 2.09
C ALA A 520 31.78 -26.71 1.96
N VAL A 521 32.46 -26.63 0.81
CA VAL A 521 33.59 -25.72 0.56
C VAL A 521 33.10 -24.28 0.38
N GLU A 522 32.11 -24.07 -0.49
CA GLU A 522 31.56 -22.73 -0.75
C GLU A 522 30.76 -22.19 0.43
N PHE A 523 30.06 -23.06 1.15
CA PHE A 523 29.37 -22.69 2.39
C PHE A 523 30.36 -22.14 3.41
N ALA A 524 31.44 -22.87 3.70
CA ALA A 524 32.46 -22.44 4.65
C ALA A 524 33.11 -21.11 4.22
N ARG A 525 33.48 -21.00 2.94
CA ARG A 525 34.05 -19.77 2.37
C ARG A 525 33.13 -18.56 2.57
N ARG A 526 31.83 -18.69 2.27
CA ARG A 526 30.85 -17.59 2.40
C ARG A 526 30.53 -17.25 3.85
N TYR A 527 30.48 -18.25 4.73
CA TYR A 527 30.31 -18.02 6.16
C TYR A 527 31.48 -17.22 6.75
N ASP A 528 32.71 -17.63 6.43
CA ASP A 528 33.92 -16.95 6.91
C ASP A 528 34.04 -15.53 6.33
N LEU A 529 33.64 -15.33 5.07
CA LEU A 529 33.59 -14.00 4.45
C LEU A 529 32.60 -13.07 5.18
N PHE A 530 31.41 -13.57 5.50
CA PHE A 530 30.41 -12.80 6.24
C PHE A 530 30.92 -12.40 7.63
N ARG A 531 31.50 -13.35 8.38
CA ARG A 531 32.06 -13.11 9.72
C ARG A 531 33.26 -12.15 9.73
N LYS A 532 34.04 -12.08 8.65
CA LYS A 532 35.12 -11.10 8.52
C LYS A 532 34.62 -9.67 8.26
N ASN A 533 33.39 -9.54 7.77
CA ASN A 533 32.80 -8.27 7.36
C ASN A 533 31.91 -7.63 8.43
N ASP A 534 32.15 -7.88 9.73
CA ASP A 534 31.47 -7.20 10.85
C ASP A 534 31.56 -5.65 10.77
N GLY A 535 32.51 -5.12 9.98
CA GLY A 535 32.58 -3.69 9.66
C GLY A 535 31.40 -3.15 8.82
N LEU A 536 30.64 -4.01 8.13
CA LEU A 536 29.52 -3.59 7.28
C LEU A 536 28.34 -3.08 8.11
N VAL A 537 28.05 -3.73 9.25
CA VAL A 537 27.03 -3.26 10.20
C VAL A 537 27.43 -1.89 10.75
N ASN A 538 28.68 -1.78 11.22
CA ASN A 538 29.24 -0.52 11.72
C ASN A 538 29.18 0.61 10.67
N HIS A 539 29.35 0.30 9.38
CA HIS A 539 29.22 1.28 8.30
C HIS A 539 27.78 1.83 8.21
N PHE A 540 26.76 0.96 8.25
CA PHE A 540 25.38 1.43 8.25
C PHE A 540 25.01 2.22 9.51
N GLU A 541 25.46 1.80 10.68
CA GLU A 541 25.17 2.50 11.94
C GLU A 541 25.86 3.86 12.03
N LYS A 542 27.17 3.93 11.76
CA LYS A 542 27.99 5.11 12.04
C LYS A 542 28.12 6.06 10.85
N GLU A 543 28.29 5.54 9.64
CA GLU A 543 28.46 6.39 8.45
C GLU A 543 27.11 6.85 7.90
N ASN A 544 26.04 6.05 8.05
CA ASN A 544 24.73 6.32 7.45
C ASN A 544 23.63 6.70 8.45
N ASP A 545 23.94 6.73 9.75
CA ASP A 545 23.00 7.06 10.84
C ASP A 545 21.72 6.20 10.78
N LEU A 546 21.89 4.90 10.53
CA LEU A 546 20.79 3.93 10.44
C LEU A 546 20.77 3.01 11.66
N GLU A 547 19.61 2.82 12.26
CA GLU A 547 19.39 1.74 13.23
C GLU A 547 19.46 0.41 12.49
N VAL A 548 20.28 -0.54 12.95
CA VAL A 548 20.36 -1.90 12.39
C VAL A 548 19.68 -2.89 13.33
N LEU A 549 18.78 -3.72 12.81
CA LEU A 549 18.16 -4.79 13.59
C LEU A 549 18.98 -6.07 13.46
N GLU A 550 19.71 -6.43 14.52
CA GLU A 550 20.41 -7.71 14.62
C GLU A 550 19.58 -8.74 15.40
N LEU A 551 19.38 -9.93 14.82
CA LEU A 551 18.67 -11.04 15.45
C LEU A 551 19.57 -12.26 15.56
N GLU A 552 19.78 -12.76 16.78
CA GLU A 552 20.53 -13.98 17.06
C GLU A 552 19.58 -15.18 17.17
N LEU A 553 19.66 -16.08 16.19
CA LEU A 553 18.79 -17.25 16.05
C LEU A 553 19.61 -18.53 16.30
N GLU A 554 19.74 -18.88 17.57
CA GLU A 554 20.50 -20.05 18.05
C GLU A 554 19.82 -21.41 17.79
N GLY A 555 18.51 -21.47 17.54
CA GLY A 555 17.77 -22.72 17.32
C GLY A 555 16.54 -22.59 16.41
N GLU A 556 16.08 -23.71 15.84
CA GLU A 556 14.93 -23.78 14.92
C GLU A 556 13.62 -23.25 15.54
N GLU A 557 13.44 -23.42 16.84
CA GLU A 557 12.23 -22.96 17.56
C GLU A 557 12.09 -21.43 17.51
N MET A 558 13.19 -20.68 17.49
CA MET A 558 13.15 -19.22 17.41
C MET A 558 12.67 -18.72 16.04
N TYR A 559 12.92 -19.47 14.97
CA TYR A 559 12.37 -19.16 13.64
C TYR A 559 10.85 -19.33 13.59
N ALA A 560 10.29 -20.20 14.43
CA ALA A 560 8.85 -20.41 14.55
C ALA A 560 8.18 -19.45 15.55
N SER A 561 8.97 -18.85 16.47
CA SER A 561 8.47 -17.93 17.48
C SER A 561 8.12 -16.57 16.88
N LYS A 562 6.85 -16.17 17.00
CA LYS A 562 6.44 -14.81 16.63
C LYS A 562 7.18 -13.75 17.43
N LYS A 563 7.36 -13.98 18.73
CA LYS A 563 7.96 -12.99 19.64
C LYS A 563 9.44 -12.74 19.39
N ASP A 564 10.18 -13.78 19.00
CA ASP A 564 11.64 -13.71 18.88
C ASP A 564 12.08 -13.40 17.44
N TYR A 565 11.23 -13.70 16.45
CA TYR A 565 11.56 -13.50 15.03
C TYR A 565 10.66 -12.47 14.33
N LEU A 566 9.33 -12.65 14.31
CA LEU A 566 8.45 -11.80 13.50
C LEU A 566 8.11 -10.46 14.14
N ASP A 567 7.81 -10.43 15.45
CA ASP A 567 7.38 -9.24 16.18
C ASP A 567 8.49 -8.16 16.24
N PRO A 568 9.78 -8.49 16.48
CA PRO A 568 10.85 -7.50 16.45
C PRO A 568 11.03 -6.89 15.06
N ILE A 569 10.94 -7.73 14.01
CA ILE A 569 11.03 -7.29 12.61
C ILE A 569 9.86 -6.37 12.28
N ALA A 570 8.62 -6.77 12.60
CA ALA A 570 7.44 -5.96 12.36
C ALA A 570 7.52 -4.61 13.09
N LYS A 571 7.94 -4.61 14.35
CA LYS A 571 8.12 -3.38 15.14
C LYS A 571 9.16 -2.45 14.53
N TYR A 572 10.28 -2.99 14.04
CA TYR A 572 11.33 -2.23 13.39
C TYR A 572 10.90 -1.68 12.02
N MET A 573 10.18 -2.48 11.23
CA MET A 573 9.63 -2.09 9.94
C MET A 573 8.56 -1.01 10.06
N GLU A 574 7.73 -1.06 11.10
CA GLU A 574 6.59 -0.17 11.33
C GLU A 574 6.89 0.96 12.33
N GLN A 575 8.17 1.25 12.59
CA GLN A 575 8.55 2.44 13.34
C GLN A 575 8.00 3.70 12.65
N GLY A 576 7.24 4.51 13.39
CA GLY A 576 6.51 5.65 12.84
C GLY A 576 5.15 5.28 12.23
N GLY A 577 4.64 4.07 12.48
CA GLY A 577 3.38 3.57 11.96
C GLY A 577 3.56 2.71 10.71
N LYS A 578 2.51 1.93 10.38
CA LYS A 578 2.52 1.01 9.23
C LYS A 578 2.71 1.78 7.92
N PRO A 579 3.77 1.48 7.15
CA PRO A 579 3.99 2.14 5.86
C PRO A 579 2.84 1.92 4.90
N PHE A 580 2.47 2.96 4.17
CA PHE A 580 1.34 2.95 3.25
C PHE A 580 1.83 3.24 1.83
N ASN A 581 1.48 2.35 0.89
CA ASN A 581 1.83 2.44 -0.53
C ASN A 581 0.60 2.21 -1.44
N PHE A 582 -0.61 2.54 -0.96
CA PHE A 582 -1.89 2.20 -1.62
C PHE A 582 -2.17 0.71 -1.80
N HIS A 583 -1.41 -0.15 -1.14
CA HIS A 583 -1.64 -1.58 -1.03
C HIS A 583 -2.13 -1.99 0.37
N PRO A 584 -2.93 -3.06 0.49
CA PRO A 584 -3.51 -3.80 -0.62
C PRO A 584 -4.64 -3.02 -1.31
N THR A 585 -4.74 -3.19 -2.62
CA THR A 585 -5.89 -2.70 -3.38
C THR A 585 -7.14 -3.51 -3.05
N LYS A 586 -8.33 -3.00 -3.39
CA LYS A 586 -9.58 -3.75 -3.22
C LYS A 586 -9.58 -5.06 -4.00
N GLU A 587 -8.99 -5.04 -5.20
CA GLU A 587 -8.88 -6.23 -6.06
C GLU A 587 -7.93 -7.26 -5.44
N GLU A 588 -6.77 -6.83 -4.95
CA GLU A 588 -5.81 -7.69 -4.25
C GLU A 588 -6.40 -8.28 -2.97
N LEU A 589 -7.17 -7.52 -2.19
CA LEU A 589 -7.86 -8.04 -1.01
C LEU A 589 -8.86 -9.15 -1.39
N LEU A 590 -9.61 -8.97 -2.48
CA LEU A 590 -10.55 -9.98 -2.97
C LEU A 590 -9.82 -11.22 -3.48
N GLU A 591 -8.68 -11.06 -4.15
CA GLU A 591 -7.85 -12.18 -4.58
C GLU A 591 -7.26 -12.95 -3.40
N GLN A 592 -6.74 -12.25 -2.40
CA GLN A 592 -6.24 -12.86 -1.15
C GLN A 592 -7.33 -13.61 -0.40
N GLN A 593 -8.54 -13.06 -0.33
CA GLN A 593 -9.69 -13.75 0.27
C GLN A 593 -10.01 -15.04 -0.48
N LYS A 594 -10.06 -14.99 -1.82
CA LYS A 594 -10.29 -16.19 -2.65
C LYS A 594 -9.19 -17.23 -2.49
N GLU A 595 -7.93 -16.81 -2.42
CA GLU A 595 -6.80 -17.72 -2.25
C GLU A 595 -6.82 -18.36 -0.86
N LEU A 596 -7.12 -17.59 0.19
CA LEU A 596 -7.30 -18.10 1.54
C LEU A 596 -8.46 -19.09 1.64
N GLU A 597 -9.61 -18.77 1.03
CA GLU A 597 -10.75 -19.69 0.95
C GLU A 597 -10.39 -20.98 0.22
N LYS A 598 -9.62 -20.89 -0.87
CA LYS A 598 -9.13 -22.05 -1.60
C LYS A 598 -8.19 -22.91 -0.76
N GLN A 599 -7.24 -22.28 -0.05
CA GLN A 599 -6.31 -22.99 0.85
C GLN A 599 -7.06 -23.70 1.97
N LEU A 600 -8.00 -23.03 2.63
CA LEU A 600 -8.85 -23.62 3.66
C LEU A 600 -9.68 -24.79 3.12
N ALA A 601 -10.21 -24.68 1.89
CA ALA A 601 -10.95 -25.76 1.26
C ALA A 601 -10.06 -26.96 0.89
N GLU A 602 -8.82 -26.74 0.45
CA GLU A 602 -7.85 -27.79 0.19
C GLU A 602 -7.39 -28.50 1.48
N GLU A 603 -7.14 -27.73 2.54
CA GLU A 603 -6.79 -28.27 3.86
C GLU A 603 -7.94 -29.10 4.45
N ALA A 604 -9.17 -28.60 4.39
CA ALA A 604 -10.36 -29.33 4.83
C ALA A 604 -10.54 -30.66 4.07
N LYS A 605 -10.35 -30.66 2.74
CA LYS A 605 -10.38 -31.89 1.93
C LYS A 605 -9.25 -32.86 2.30
N ALA A 606 -8.05 -32.34 2.57
CA ALA A 606 -6.92 -33.16 2.97
C ALA A 606 -7.12 -33.75 4.37
N GLU A 607 -7.75 -33.03 5.29
CA GLU A 607 -8.13 -33.52 6.61
C GLU A 607 -9.26 -34.56 6.52
N GLU A 608 -10.30 -34.31 5.72
CA GLU A 608 -11.37 -35.27 5.47
C GLU A 608 -10.82 -36.58 4.87
N LYS A 609 -9.91 -36.49 3.89
CA LYS A 609 -9.21 -37.65 3.34
C LYS A 609 -8.37 -38.38 4.38
N ARG A 610 -7.61 -37.66 5.21
CA ARG A 610 -6.82 -38.27 6.31
C ARG A 610 -7.71 -38.99 7.31
N GLN A 611 -8.87 -38.42 7.65
CA GLN A 611 -9.85 -39.06 8.53
C GLN A 611 -10.48 -40.31 7.88
N ALA A 612 -10.84 -40.24 6.60
CA ALA A 612 -11.36 -41.40 5.85
C ALA A 612 -10.33 -42.53 5.77
N ASP A 613 -9.08 -42.23 5.40
CA ASP A 613 -7.98 -43.20 5.34
C ASP A 613 -7.70 -43.83 6.72
N ALA A 614 -7.83 -43.05 7.81
CA ALA A 614 -7.66 -43.56 9.17
C ALA A 614 -8.82 -44.51 9.58
N LEU A 615 -10.06 -44.15 9.26
CA LEU A 615 -11.24 -45.00 9.50
C LEU A 615 -11.17 -46.30 8.70
N GLU A 616 -10.73 -46.25 7.43
CA GLU A 616 -10.55 -47.44 6.60
C GLU A 616 -9.48 -48.38 7.17
N LYS A 617 -8.34 -47.83 7.61
CA LYS A 617 -7.30 -48.62 8.29
C LYS A 617 -7.80 -49.27 9.59
N GLU A 618 -8.53 -48.53 10.41
CA GLU A 618 -9.11 -49.06 11.65
C GLU A 618 -10.12 -50.18 11.38
N ALA A 619 -10.98 -50.01 10.36
CA ALA A 619 -11.93 -51.03 9.94
C ALA A 619 -11.22 -52.29 9.41
N ALA A 620 -10.17 -52.13 8.61
CA ALA A 620 -9.36 -53.24 8.11
C ALA A 620 -8.64 -54.00 9.25
N GLU A 621 -8.12 -53.29 10.26
CA GLU A 621 -7.53 -53.92 11.45
C GLU A 621 -8.57 -54.68 12.28
N LYS A 622 -9.75 -54.10 12.51
CA LYS A 622 -10.86 -54.77 13.19
C LYS A 622 -11.28 -56.04 12.46
N GLN A 623 -11.41 -55.98 11.14
CA GLN A 623 -11.78 -57.13 10.32
C GLN A 623 -10.71 -58.24 10.39
N LYS A 624 -9.42 -57.89 10.36
CA LYS A 624 -8.32 -58.85 10.56
C LYS A 624 -8.37 -59.51 11.94
N ARG A 625 -8.67 -58.75 13.01
CA ARG A 625 -8.82 -59.31 14.36
C ARG A 625 -9.98 -60.30 14.44
N VAL A 626 -11.15 -59.93 13.90
CA VAL A 626 -12.33 -60.81 13.88
C VAL A 626 -12.05 -62.11 13.10
N LEU A 627 -11.38 -62.02 11.95
CA LEU A 627 -10.99 -63.20 11.17
C LEU A 627 -10.03 -64.11 11.96
N SER A 628 -9.02 -63.52 12.62
CA SER A 628 -8.07 -64.27 13.45
C SER A 628 -8.74 -64.96 14.63
N GLU A 629 -9.66 -64.28 15.32
CA GLU A 629 -10.44 -64.86 16.42
C GLU A 629 -11.35 -65.99 15.93
N LYS A 630 -12.01 -65.82 14.77
CA LYS A 630 -12.83 -66.86 14.16
C LYS A 630 -12.01 -68.11 13.83
N SER A 631 -10.85 -67.95 13.20
CA SER A 631 -9.95 -69.07 12.92
C SER A 631 -9.48 -69.77 14.20
N ARG A 632 -9.20 -69.03 15.27
CA ARG A 632 -8.85 -69.62 16.57
C ARG A 632 -10.01 -70.42 17.17
N LEU A 633 -11.24 -69.91 17.09
CA LEU A 633 -12.44 -70.63 17.54
C LEU A 633 -12.67 -71.91 16.73
N GLU A 634 -12.46 -71.87 15.41
CA GLU A 634 -12.59 -73.06 14.55
C GLU A 634 -11.58 -74.16 14.93
N VAL A 635 -10.35 -73.79 15.31
CA VAL A 635 -9.36 -74.75 15.82
C VAL A 635 -9.82 -75.37 17.14
N ILE A 636 -10.27 -74.56 18.10
CA ILE A 636 -10.78 -75.04 19.39
C ILE A 636 -11.96 -75.99 19.20
N GLN A 637 -12.91 -75.65 18.32
CA GLN A 637 -14.06 -76.51 18.03
C GLN A 637 -13.64 -77.86 17.45
N ARG A 638 -12.63 -77.90 16.57
CA ARG A 638 -12.09 -79.18 16.06
C ARG A 638 -11.46 -79.99 17.18
N GLU A 639 -10.64 -79.37 18.03
CA GLU A 639 -10.04 -80.05 19.17
C GLU A 639 -11.11 -80.59 20.15
N GLU A 640 -12.16 -79.82 20.43
CA GLU A 640 -13.29 -80.26 21.24
C GLU A 640 -14.03 -81.45 20.60
N MET A 641 -14.27 -81.40 19.28
CA MET A 641 -14.87 -82.51 18.53
C MET A 641 -14.01 -83.77 18.59
N ASP A 642 -12.69 -83.64 18.41
CA ASP A 642 -11.76 -84.76 18.47
C ASP A 642 -11.72 -85.38 19.87
N ILE A 643 -11.77 -84.56 20.93
CA ILE A 643 -11.86 -85.02 22.33
C ILE A 643 -13.18 -85.74 22.57
N LEU A 644 -14.31 -85.20 22.10
CA LEU A 644 -15.62 -85.82 22.22
C LEU A 644 -15.67 -87.16 21.48
N GLU A 645 -15.13 -87.22 20.27
CA GLU A 645 -15.04 -88.45 19.51
C GLU A 645 -14.18 -89.47 20.25
N ALA A 646 -13.00 -89.09 20.76
CA ALA A 646 -12.14 -89.95 21.55
C ALA A 646 -12.84 -90.48 22.82
N ARG A 647 -13.61 -89.64 23.53
CA ARG A 647 -14.42 -90.06 24.68
C ARG A 647 -15.58 -90.99 24.30
N SER A 648 -16.09 -90.88 23.06
CA SER A 648 -17.15 -91.75 22.55
C SER A 648 -16.65 -93.12 22.06
N LYS A 649 -15.34 -93.26 21.76
CA LYS A 649 -14.74 -94.51 21.26
C LYS A 649 -14.96 -95.72 22.20
N PRO A 650 -14.75 -95.63 23.53
CA PRO A 650 -15.02 -96.74 24.44
C PRO A 650 -16.50 -97.15 24.45
N LEU A 651 -17.42 -96.17 24.43
CA LEU A 651 -18.86 -96.44 24.40
C LEU A 651 -19.28 -97.10 23.08
N ARG A 652 -18.77 -96.60 21.94
CA ARG A 652 -19.00 -97.21 20.63
C ARG A 652 -18.40 -98.61 20.52
N ALA A 653 -17.20 -98.83 21.06
CA ALA A 653 -16.57 -100.15 21.10
C ALA A 653 -17.41 -101.14 21.91
N TYR A 654 -17.87 -100.76 23.11
CA TYR A 654 -18.77 -101.58 23.92
C TYR A 654 -20.09 -101.89 23.20
N LEU A 655 -20.71 -100.89 22.56
CA LEU A 655 -21.93 -101.11 21.76
C LEU A 655 -21.67 -102.07 20.59
N MET A 656 -20.56 -101.92 19.88
CA MET A 656 -20.19 -102.75 18.72
C MET A 656 -19.79 -104.18 19.10
N GLU A 657 -19.13 -104.39 20.25
CA GLU A 657 -18.67 -105.72 20.67
C GLU A 657 -19.73 -106.49 21.45
N THR A 658 -20.50 -105.83 22.31
CA THR A 658 -21.40 -106.53 23.24
C THR A 658 -22.87 -106.45 22.80
N VAL A 659 -23.34 -105.27 22.38
CA VAL A 659 -24.78 -105.03 22.17
C VAL A 659 -25.21 -105.34 20.74
N ILE A 660 -24.45 -104.87 19.74
CA ILE A 660 -24.78 -105.02 18.31
C ILE A 660 -24.76 -106.47 17.83
N PRO A 661 -23.79 -107.34 18.20
CA PRO A 661 -23.80 -108.74 17.78
C PRO A 661 -24.98 -109.51 18.38
N ALA A 662 -25.31 -109.25 19.65
CA ALA A 662 -26.48 -109.83 20.31
C ALA A 662 -27.79 -109.40 19.64
N LEU A 663 -27.92 -108.10 19.34
CA LEU A 663 -29.08 -107.54 18.63
C LEU A 663 -29.18 -108.04 17.19
N THR A 664 -28.05 -108.14 16.48
CA THR A 664 -28.02 -108.59 15.08
C THR A 664 -28.34 -110.07 14.97
N GLU A 665 -27.82 -110.92 15.87
CA GLU A 665 -28.24 -112.33 15.95
C GLU A 665 -29.72 -112.46 16.30
N GLY A 666 -30.23 -111.68 17.26
CA GLY A 666 -31.66 -111.69 17.58
C GLY A 666 -32.53 -111.26 16.41
N MET A 667 -32.14 -110.22 15.67
CA MET A 667 -32.85 -109.76 14.47
C MET A 667 -32.79 -110.80 13.35
N LEU A 668 -31.65 -111.48 13.15
CA LEU A 668 -31.53 -112.57 12.18
C LEU A 668 -32.42 -113.76 12.55
N GLU A 669 -32.55 -114.07 13.84
CA GLU A 669 -33.38 -115.18 14.30
C GLU A 669 -34.88 -114.88 14.21
N VAL A 670 -35.29 -113.63 14.46
CA VAL A 670 -36.65 -113.14 14.19
C VAL A 670 -36.97 -113.26 12.69
N VAL A 671 -36.03 -112.91 11.81
CA VAL A 671 -36.21 -113.02 10.34
C VAL A 671 -36.31 -114.48 9.87
N LYS A 672 -35.62 -115.42 10.54
CA LYS A 672 -35.71 -116.86 10.23
C LYS A 672 -37.00 -117.51 10.72
N VAL A 673 -37.43 -117.20 11.94
CA VAL A 673 -38.59 -117.85 12.57
C VAL A 673 -39.92 -117.23 12.12
N GLN A 674 -39.91 -115.97 11.68
CA GLN A 674 -41.10 -115.18 11.30
C GLN A 674 -42.26 -115.34 12.29
N PRO A 675 -42.05 -115.01 13.59
CA PRO A 675 -43.11 -115.06 14.60
C PRO A 675 -44.18 -113.98 14.34
N GLU A 676 -45.40 -114.18 14.85
CA GLU A 676 -46.52 -113.24 14.66
C GLU A 676 -46.26 -111.86 15.28
N ASP A 677 -45.51 -111.79 16.39
CA ASP A 677 -45.00 -110.52 16.95
C ASP A 677 -43.46 -110.51 16.99
N PRO A 678 -42.81 -109.78 16.07
CA PRO A 678 -41.35 -109.75 15.97
C PRO A 678 -40.67 -108.91 17.06
N ILE A 679 -41.36 -107.97 17.72
CA ILE A 679 -40.75 -107.09 18.72
C ILE A 679 -40.65 -107.80 20.06
N ASP A 680 -41.74 -108.41 20.52
CA ASP A 680 -41.74 -109.17 21.78
C ASP A 680 -40.83 -110.39 21.70
N TYR A 681 -40.80 -111.08 20.54
CA TYR A 681 -39.91 -112.22 20.33
C TYR A 681 -38.42 -111.81 20.37
N LEU A 682 -38.07 -110.65 19.81
CA LEU A 682 -36.72 -110.11 19.89
C LEU A 682 -36.34 -109.73 21.32
N ALA A 683 -37.26 -109.13 22.08
CA ALA A 683 -37.04 -108.77 23.47
C ALA A 683 -36.79 -110.01 24.34
N ASP A 684 -37.62 -111.05 24.21
CA ASP A 684 -37.44 -112.33 24.92
C ASP A 684 -36.13 -113.03 24.55
N PHE A 685 -35.74 -112.98 23.26
CA PHE A 685 -34.47 -113.53 22.79
C PHE A 685 -33.27 -112.81 23.42
N LEU A 686 -33.32 -111.48 23.47
CA LEU A 686 -32.26 -110.67 24.08
C LEU A 686 -32.23 -110.82 25.60
N PHE A 687 -33.38 -110.96 26.27
CA PHE A 687 -33.45 -111.23 27.71
C PHE A 687 -32.82 -112.58 28.06
N LYS A 688 -33.09 -113.64 27.28
CA LYS A 688 -32.44 -114.95 27.47
C LYS A 688 -30.94 -114.89 27.24
N LYS A 689 -30.51 -114.31 26.12
CA LYS A 689 -29.09 -114.19 25.78
C LYS A 689 -28.32 -113.29 26.76
N GLY A 690 -28.99 -112.30 27.35
CA GLY A 690 -28.45 -111.47 28.42
C GLY A 690 -28.28 -112.20 29.75
N GLN A 691 -29.11 -113.20 30.06
CA GLN A 691 -28.92 -114.07 31.23
C GLN A 691 -27.71 -115.00 31.08
N ASP A 692 -27.42 -115.45 29.86
CA ASP A 692 -26.25 -116.31 29.56
C ASP A 692 -24.90 -115.55 29.61
N LEU A 693 -24.91 -114.23 29.48
CA LEU A 693 -23.71 -113.38 29.45
C LEU A 693 -23.24 -112.87 30.83
N VAL A 694 -24.03 -113.07 31.89
CA VAL A 694 -23.74 -112.58 33.26
C VAL A 694 -23.34 -113.71 34.22
N GLY A 695 -23.10 -114.93 33.71
CA GLY A 695 -22.61 -116.10 34.46
C GLY A 695 -21.09 -116.17 34.58
#